data_AF-A0A2T4H1S3-F1
#
_entry.id   AF-A0A2T4H1S3-F1
#
_cell.length_a   1.000
_cell.length_b   1.000
_cell.length_c   1.000
_cell.angle_alpha   90.00
_cell.angle_beta   90.00
_cell.angle_gamma   90.00
#
_symmetry.space_group_name_H-M   'P 1'
#
loop_
_entity.id
_entity.type
_entity.pdbx_description
1 polymer ?
#
loop_
_entity_poly.entity_id
_entity_poly.type
_entity_poly.pdbx_seq_one_letter_code
_entity_poly.pdbx_strand_id
1 'polypeptide(L)'
;MVAENYDAVLKGKYPGKAHAKRVVDLIRKDVPDANGIIYLESQLTRMMEDSDEPEAFRQRRYFYYLTGCNLPDCHYIYDIQSSKSILFIPPINPDDVIWSGLPVSIDEALSQYEVDEVKLTTELNATLAHLGAENPKSSAFAIANQVSDHVSFIEFGNKNFDVLKNAIEVSRVVKDEYEIAMLRKANYISGIGHRAVFAKAKAAKNEQELEAAFYERCVAHGCKKMSYDPIAAAGRAAATLHYVGNDAPTEGKLNLLMDAGCEYNNYAADITRTFPLSGKFTKESRHIYETVLKMQKACIDVLKEGVLWDDVHVLAHQIAIDGLLEAGILKGDKDEILKARTSAAFLPHGLGHYLGMDTHDTGGNPNFADKDKLFRYLRVRGKLPAGSVVTVEPGIYFCKFIIDPYLEDPAHSKFINKDVLDKYWDVGGVRIEDNILVTETGHENLTDVPRELDEMEALQSGFLDPRGTHQVDFVVDDLPTPTSLSPGLSPTLSNDLPAHEIRRVKSSSALSAALSTQEEQPKDSSKWKSALGEAQYFAGGLISHPAESNKHFSIIRHSHALVWYRGPATSVPITILADEPLPPTRTIWMQQKGYSGSVGMSLKALMGTTGTWLNVTPATRASVEHLPEADEREPHPRETHIVRIPAAATDGYFRLVVCAGEDNKKILCGSPVFRIASTSTDVSTVRGSSLSTMPLEMGIKVATTIGSQVAKKYTGVAGVVVEQGAKRLTPTNATIKKVAHTAYHKTGLGAAVSETWKNGKAGRYDPLVADSGLDAPLQIIGTDDGPEAPFPYKFAGKVVRGTGISTREYGIPTANLSEVGDDVKMRMGGVFAAWARVTPTNNTPTEDFDDDWHEAIVTIAPLRSAPPGVVQRNKVCVHILHDFEDTLFFEMRMKVMLMGYLHAASTTLSSEDIVEEHSRDVMTTMASLGREAWGPEN
;
A
#
# COMPACT_ATOMS: atom_id res chain seq x y z
N MET A 1 -7.80 -0.81 -13.17
CA MET A 1 -7.74 -0.38 -11.75
C MET A 1 -8.65 -1.29 -10.95
N VAL A 2 -8.12 -2.23 -10.17
CA VAL A 2 -8.91 -3.05 -9.24
C VAL A 2 -8.54 -2.68 -7.81
N ALA A 3 -9.16 -1.60 -7.36
CA ALA A 3 -9.18 -1.18 -5.96
C ALA A 3 -10.52 -0.49 -5.68
N GLU A 4 -11.62 -1.17 -6.05
CA GLU A 4 -12.99 -0.79 -5.68
C GLU A 4 -13.22 -1.00 -4.18
N ASN A 5 -12.49 -0.23 -3.36
CA ASN A 5 -12.67 -0.02 -1.94
C ASN A 5 -13.09 -1.26 -1.12
N TYR A 6 -12.48 -2.42 -1.37
CA TYR A 6 -12.73 -3.63 -0.59
C TYR A 6 -12.53 -3.38 0.91
N ASP A 7 -11.57 -2.51 1.27
CA ASP A 7 -11.30 -2.13 2.66
C ASP A 7 -12.43 -1.32 3.31
N ALA A 8 -13.44 -0.84 2.57
CA ALA A 8 -14.66 -0.29 3.16
C ALA A 8 -15.71 -1.38 3.43
N VAL A 9 -15.90 -2.31 2.49
CA VAL A 9 -16.82 -3.45 2.65
C VAL A 9 -16.35 -4.35 3.81
N LEU A 10 -15.06 -4.68 3.84
CA LEU A 10 -14.42 -5.52 4.85
C LEU A 10 -14.28 -4.88 6.25
N LYS A 11 -14.80 -3.66 6.45
CA LYS A 11 -15.02 -3.08 7.80
C LYS A 11 -16.37 -3.48 8.39
N GLY A 12 -17.29 -3.99 7.57
CA GLY A 12 -18.53 -4.61 8.04
C GLY A 12 -18.25 -5.96 8.71
N LYS A 13 -19.28 -6.53 9.33
CA LYS A 13 -19.25 -7.95 9.72
C LYS A 13 -19.46 -8.84 8.50
N TYR A 14 -18.96 -10.07 8.58
CA TYR A 14 -19.26 -11.11 7.60
C TYR A 14 -20.78 -11.42 7.61
N PRO A 15 -21.48 -11.45 6.45
CA PRO A 15 -22.95 -11.48 6.37
C PRO A 15 -23.56 -12.89 6.56
N GLY A 16 -23.14 -13.60 7.62
CA GLY A 16 -23.52 -14.98 7.90
C GLY A 16 -25.04 -15.21 8.03
N LYS A 17 -25.80 -14.23 8.54
CA LYS A 17 -27.27 -14.33 8.61
C LYS A 17 -27.93 -14.23 7.25
N ALA A 18 -27.40 -13.38 6.36
CA ALA A 18 -27.88 -13.31 4.98
C ALA A 18 -27.61 -14.62 4.24
N HIS A 19 -26.43 -15.21 4.46
CA HIS A 19 -26.05 -16.51 3.91
C HIS A 19 -26.99 -17.62 4.39
N ALA A 20 -27.28 -17.68 5.70
CA ALA A 20 -28.20 -18.66 6.27
C ALA A 20 -29.61 -18.54 5.67
N LYS A 21 -30.10 -17.32 5.44
CA LYS A 21 -31.37 -17.09 4.74
C LYS A 21 -31.36 -17.61 3.29
N ARG A 22 -30.31 -17.32 2.50
CA ARG A 22 -30.16 -17.86 1.13
C ARG A 22 -30.21 -19.38 1.11
N VAL A 23 -29.56 -20.03 2.08
CA VAL A 23 -29.55 -21.49 2.24
C VAL A 23 -30.92 -22.04 2.63
N VAL A 24 -31.66 -21.40 3.54
CA VAL A 24 -33.05 -21.77 3.85
C VAL A 24 -33.96 -21.67 2.62
N ASP A 25 -33.84 -20.61 1.83
CA ASP A 25 -34.64 -20.43 0.63
C ASP A 25 -34.29 -21.46 -0.48
N LEU A 26 -33.08 -22.02 -0.46
CA LEU A 26 -32.70 -23.16 -1.29
C LEU A 26 -33.23 -24.50 -0.74
N ILE A 27 -33.13 -24.76 0.57
CA ILE A 27 -33.72 -25.95 1.21
C ILE A 27 -35.23 -26.01 0.92
N ARG A 28 -35.93 -24.87 0.93
CA ARG A 28 -37.36 -24.77 0.62
C ARG A 28 -37.74 -25.12 -0.82
N LYS A 29 -36.79 -25.28 -1.74
CA LYS A 29 -37.07 -25.80 -3.09
C LYS A 29 -37.29 -27.32 -3.07
N ASP A 30 -36.54 -28.03 -2.23
CA ASP A 30 -36.61 -29.49 -2.08
C ASP A 30 -37.58 -29.91 -0.95
N VAL A 31 -37.71 -29.07 0.09
CA VAL A 31 -38.56 -29.29 1.27
C VAL A 31 -39.41 -28.03 1.52
N PRO A 32 -40.55 -27.84 0.83
CA PRO A 32 -41.32 -26.59 0.86
C PRO A 32 -41.70 -26.07 2.26
N ASP A 33 -42.08 -26.98 3.16
CA ASP A 33 -42.47 -26.67 4.54
C ASP A 33 -41.27 -26.63 5.53
N ALA A 34 -40.03 -26.50 5.03
CA ALA A 34 -38.81 -26.56 5.84
C ALA A 34 -38.85 -25.58 7.03
N ASN A 35 -38.75 -26.17 8.21
CA ASN A 35 -38.85 -25.53 9.52
C ASN A 35 -38.00 -26.33 10.53
N GLY A 36 -37.63 -25.68 11.64
CA GLY A 36 -36.71 -26.19 12.65
C GLY A 36 -35.38 -25.47 12.58
N ILE A 37 -34.28 -26.21 12.64
CA ILE A 37 -32.93 -25.63 12.73
C ILE A 37 -32.03 -26.10 11.60
N ILE A 38 -31.11 -25.22 11.18
CA ILE A 38 -29.85 -25.62 10.56
C ILE A 38 -28.82 -25.78 11.68
N TYR A 39 -28.08 -26.88 11.67
CA TYR A 39 -26.99 -27.16 12.60
C TYR A 39 -25.69 -27.46 11.84
N LEU A 40 -24.58 -26.86 12.27
CA LEU A 40 -23.25 -27.10 11.72
C LEU A 40 -22.19 -27.12 12.84
N GLU A 41 -21.14 -27.89 12.62
CA GLU A 41 -19.94 -27.93 13.46
C GLU A 41 -18.76 -27.31 12.71
N SER A 42 -17.94 -26.56 13.44
CA SER A 42 -16.63 -26.11 12.97
C SER A 42 -15.68 -27.30 12.79
N GLN A 43 -14.47 -27.04 12.30
CA GLN A 43 -13.40 -28.02 12.37
C GLN A 43 -12.95 -28.17 13.83
N LEU A 44 -13.00 -29.40 14.33
CA LEU A 44 -12.49 -29.74 15.65
C LEU A 44 -10.96 -29.66 15.67
N THR A 45 -10.37 -29.32 16.82
CA THR A 45 -8.93 -29.47 17.05
C THR A 45 -8.57 -30.95 17.01
N ARG A 46 -7.49 -31.28 16.29
CA ARG A 46 -6.95 -32.64 16.18
C ARG A 46 -5.46 -32.56 16.45
N MET A 47 -4.92 -33.50 17.19
CA MET A 47 -3.47 -33.63 17.38
C MET A 47 -2.89 -34.51 16.29
N MET A 48 -1.63 -34.29 15.92
CA MET A 48 -0.89 -35.24 15.09
C MET A 48 -0.77 -36.60 15.80
N GLU A 49 -0.89 -37.70 15.06
CA GLU A 49 -1.08 -39.05 15.62
C GLU A 49 -0.05 -39.45 16.70
N ASP A 50 1.21 -39.08 16.50
CA ASP A 50 2.35 -39.40 17.39
C ASP A 50 2.90 -38.17 18.17
N SER A 51 2.14 -37.07 18.30
CA SER A 51 2.62 -35.82 18.93
C SER A 51 1.52 -35.07 19.71
N ASP A 52 1.94 -34.21 20.65
CA ASP A 52 1.10 -33.25 21.35
C ASP A 52 0.90 -31.93 20.58
N GLU A 53 1.42 -31.82 19.36
CA GLU A 53 1.21 -30.68 18.46
C GLU A 53 -0.10 -30.81 17.64
N PRO A 54 -0.92 -29.75 17.54
CA PRO A 54 -2.15 -29.77 16.76
C PRO A 54 -1.89 -29.81 15.24
N GLU A 55 -2.72 -30.56 14.51
CA GLU A 55 -2.81 -30.51 13.04
C GLU A 55 -3.03 -29.08 12.55
N ALA A 56 -2.53 -28.77 11.35
CA ALA A 56 -2.65 -27.43 10.75
C ALA A 56 -4.11 -27.01 10.48
N PHE A 57 -4.71 -26.28 11.42
CA PHE A 57 -6.14 -25.92 11.41
C PHE A 57 -6.61 -25.25 10.10
N ARG A 58 -7.56 -25.87 9.40
CA ARG A 58 -8.32 -25.28 8.28
C ARG A 58 -9.81 -25.43 8.56
N GLN A 59 -10.53 -24.31 8.64
CA GLN A 59 -11.94 -24.28 9.02
C GLN A 59 -12.84 -24.95 7.98
N ARG A 60 -13.86 -25.69 8.44
CA ARG A 60 -14.92 -26.28 7.61
C ARG A 60 -15.67 -25.18 6.86
N ARG A 61 -15.65 -25.25 5.53
CA ARG A 61 -16.14 -24.18 4.65
C ARG A 61 -17.64 -23.94 4.76
N TYR A 62 -18.44 -25.00 4.96
CA TYR A 62 -19.88 -24.86 5.19
C TYR A 62 -20.20 -24.12 6.50
N PHE A 63 -19.46 -24.41 7.58
CA PHE A 63 -19.59 -23.71 8.87
C PHE A 63 -19.18 -22.24 8.76
N TYR A 64 -18.00 -21.97 8.18
CA TYR A 64 -17.54 -20.59 7.99
C TYR A 64 -18.51 -19.79 7.10
N TYR A 65 -19.07 -20.39 6.04
CA TYR A 65 -20.02 -19.71 5.16
C TYR A 65 -21.26 -19.19 5.89
N LEU A 66 -21.72 -19.83 6.97
CA LEU A 66 -22.89 -19.36 7.73
C LEU A 66 -22.56 -18.52 8.97
N THR A 67 -21.27 -18.31 9.28
CA THR A 67 -20.86 -17.71 10.57
C THR A 67 -19.77 -16.65 10.48
N GLY A 68 -18.88 -16.73 9.48
CA GLY A 68 -17.59 -16.04 9.47
C GLY A 68 -16.63 -16.49 10.60
N CYS A 69 -16.99 -17.53 11.36
CA CYS A 69 -16.25 -17.94 12.55
C CYS A 69 -15.08 -18.86 12.18
N ASN A 70 -13.87 -18.43 12.53
CA ASN A 70 -12.63 -19.16 12.25
C ASN A 70 -12.02 -19.81 13.51
N LEU A 71 -12.82 -19.99 14.57
CA LEU A 71 -12.42 -20.70 15.78
C LEU A 71 -12.66 -22.21 15.62
N PRO A 72 -11.80 -23.06 16.19
CA PRO A 72 -12.04 -24.50 16.30
C PRO A 72 -13.08 -24.81 17.37
N ASP A 73 -13.55 -26.06 17.41
CA ASP A 73 -14.35 -26.64 18.51
C ASP A 73 -15.64 -25.87 18.84
N CYS A 74 -16.15 -25.12 17.86
CA CYS A 74 -17.38 -24.37 17.90
C CYS A 74 -18.54 -25.09 17.17
N HIS A 75 -19.78 -24.78 17.56
CA HIS A 75 -21.00 -25.27 16.93
C HIS A 75 -21.92 -24.10 16.57
N TYR A 76 -22.83 -24.28 15.61
CA TYR A 76 -23.73 -23.23 15.14
C TYR A 76 -25.14 -23.76 14.95
N ILE A 77 -26.12 -22.98 15.40
CA ILE A 77 -27.56 -23.19 15.18
C ILE A 77 -28.14 -21.96 14.49
N TYR A 78 -28.94 -22.16 13.45
CA TYR A 78 -29.83 -21.15 12.88
C TYR A 78 -31.27 -21.65 12.91
N ASP A 79 -32.14 -20.99 13.68
CA ASP A 79 -33.58 -21.24 13.75
C ASP A 79 -34.29 -20.62 12.54
N ILE A 80 -34.92 -21.46 11.75
CA ILE A 80 -35.58 -21.12 10.48
C ILE A 80 -36.84 -20.26 10.70
N GLN A 81 -37.53 -20.43 11.82
CA GLN A 81 -38.77 -19.72 12.15
C GLN A 81 -38.49 -18.35 12.74
N SER A 82 -37.61 -18.27 13.75
CA SER A 82 -37.30 -16.99 14.39
C SER A 82 -36.22 -16.18 13.64
N SER A 83 -35.52 -16.79 12.68
CA SER A 83 -34.35 -16.20 11.99
C SER A 83 -33.25 -15.75 12.96
N LYS A 84 -33.12 -16.49 14.07
CA LYS A 84 -32.09 -16.30 15.09
C LYS A 84 -30.96 -17.29 14.91
N SER A 85 -29.77 -16.84 15.28
CA SER A 85 -28.50 -17.56 15.14
C SER A 85 -27.78 -17.63 16.49
N ILE A 86 -27.32 -18.82 16.86
CA ILE A 86 -26.60 -19.10 18.10
C ILE A 86 -25.27 -19.74 17.74
N LEU A 87 -24.17 -19.09 18.13
CA LEU A 87 -22.82 -19.66 18.05
C LEU A 87 -22.42 -20.23 19.43
N PHE A 88 -21.90 -21.43 19.46
CA PHE A 88 -21.38 -22.08 20.68
C PHE A 88 -19.87 -22.10 20.60
N ILE A 89 -19.19 -21.50 21.58
CA ILE A 89 -17.73 -21.45 21.68
C ILE A 89 -17.23 -22.28 22.88
N PRO A 90 -15.99 -22.80 22.87
CA PRO A 90 -15.44 -23.52 24.01
C PRO A 90 -15.42 -22.69 25.30
N PRO A 91 -15.63 -23.30 26.49
CA PRO A 91 -15.40 -22.63 27.75
C PRO A 91 -13.92 -22.27 27.93
N ILE A 92 -13.64 -21.13 28.56
CA ILE A 92 -12.26 -20.75 28.91
C ILE A 92 -11.76 -21.65 30.04
N ASN A 93 -10.80 -22.51 29.73
CA ASN A 93 -10.04 -23.27 30.73
C ASN A 93 -8.88 -22.41 31.28
N PRO A 94 -8.83 -22.09 32.60
CA PRO A 94 -7.76 -21.27 33.18
C PRO A 94 -6.35 -21.84 32.98
N ASP A 95 -6.20 -23.16 32.90
CA ASP A 95 -4.89 -23.80 32.71
C ASP A 95 -4.37 -23.57 31.28
N ASP A 96 -5.24 -23.66 30.27
CA ASP A 96 -4.86 -23.45 28.86
C ASP A 96 -4.48 -22.00 28.55
N VAL A 97 -5.04 -21.03 29.30
CA VAL A 97 -4.72 -19.59 29.16
C VAL A 97 -3.23 -19.30 29.38
N ILE A 98 -2.55 -20.10 30.21
CA ILE A 98 -1.12 -19.98 30.51
C ILE A 98 -0.27 -20.35 29.28
N TRP A 99 -0.73 -21.30 28.46
CA TRP A 99 0.02 -21.87 27.34
C TRP A 99 -0.36 -21.25 25.99
N SER A 100 -1.67 -21.09 25.75
CA SER A 100 -2.25 -20.73 24.45
C SER A 100 -2.72 -19.26 24.40
N GLY A 101 -2.66 -18.54 25.52
CA GLY A 101 -3.24 -17.21 25.67
C GLY A 101 -4.75 -17.25 25.93
N LEU A 102 -5.34 -16.07 26.17
CA LEU A 102 -6.77 -15.95 26.48
C LEU A 102 -7.64 -16.27 25.23
N PRO A 103 -8.52 -17.29 25.28
CA PRO A 103 -9.46 -17.56 24.20
C PRO A 103 -10.50 -16.43 24.04
N VAL A 104 -11.15 -16.38 22.88
CA VAL A 104 -12.23 -15.42 22.60
C VAL A 104 -13.37 -15.60 23.59
N SER A 105 -13.79 -14.52 24.24
CA SER A 105 -14.94 -14.51 25.15
C SER A 105 -16.29 -14.38 24.42
N ILE A 106 -17.39 -14.63 25.14
CA ILE A 106 -18.76 -14.47 24.63
C ILE A 106 -19.00 -13.07 24.06
N ASP A 107 -18.61 -12.02 24.79
CA ASP A 107 -18.78 -10.62 24.36
C ASP A 107 -17.93 -10.29 23.14
N GLU A 108 -16.71 -10.82 23.06
CA GLU A 108 -15.85 -10.64 21.88
C GLU A 108 -16.41 -11.36 20.66
N ALA A 109 -16.89 -12.59 20.80
CA ALA A 109 -17.54 -13.34 19.73
C ALA A 109 -18.81 -12.64 19.22
N LEU A 110 -19.66 -12.11 20.12
CA LEU A 110 -20.81 -11.26 19.77
C LEU A 110 -20.38 -9.97 19.06
N SER A 111 -19.24 -9.39 19.44
CA SER A 111 -18.71 -8.19 18.77
C SER A 111 -18.15 -8.48 17.37
N GLN A 112 -17.59 -9.67 17.14
CA GLN A 112 -16.91 -10.06 15.89
C GLN A 112 -17.86 -10.66 14.86
N TYR A 113 -18.69 -11.63 15.24
CA TYR A 113 -19.51 -12.41 14.31
C TYR A 113 -20.93 -11.85 14.18
N GLU A 114 -21.57 -12.07 13.03
CA GLU A 114 -22.97 -11.69 12.83
C GLU A 114 -23.88 -12.81 13.38
N VAL A 115 -24.03 -12.85 14.70
CA VAL A 115 -24.92 -13.80 15.40
C VAL A 115 -25.78 -13.09 16.44
N ASP A 116 -26.93 -13.68 16.79
CA ASP A 116 -27.89 -13.10 17.76
C ASP A 116 -27.55 -13.47 19.21
N GLU A 117 -26.92 -14.62 19.42
CA GLU A 117 -26.53 -15.13 20.73
C GLU A 117 -25.21 -15.91 20.64
N VAL A 118 -24.39 -15.86 21.69
CA VAL A 118 -23.23 -16.73 21.87
C VAL A 118 -23.34 -17.45 23.21
N LYS A 119 -23.13 -18.78 23.20
CA LYS A 119 -23.17 -19.67 24.38
C LYS A 119 -21.91 -20.50 24.50
N LEU A 120 -21.76 -21.22 25.59
CA LEU A 120 -20.69 -22.21 25.75
C LEU A 120 -21.10 -23.56 25.15
N THR A 121 -20.15 -24.33 24.60
CA THR A 121 -20.41 -25.68 24.05
C THR A 121 -21.06 -26.64 25.06
N THR A 122 -20.81 -26.44 26.35
CA THR A 122 -21.49 -27.15 27.46
C THR A 122 -23.01 -27.00 27.48
N GLU A 123 -23.55 -25.97 26.82
CA GLU A 123 -25.00 -25.66 26.77
C GLU A 123 -25.68 -26.17 25.49
N LEU A 124 -24.92 -26.76 24.55
CA LEU A 124 -25.41 -27.13 23.22
C LEU A 124 -26.58 -28.11 23.27
N ASN A 125 -26.39 -29.28 23.89
CA ASN A 125 -27.42 -30.32 23.94
C ASN A 125 -28.68 -29.87 24.70
N ALA A 126 -28.53 -29.05 25.74
CA ALA A 126 -29.67 -28.47 26.46
C ALA A 126 -30.44 -27.48 25.56
N THR A 127 -29.73 -26.68 24.76
CA THR A 127 -30.36 -25.75 23.79
C THR A 127 -31.05 -26.51 22.66
N LEU A 128 -30.43 -27.57 22.11
CA LEU A 128 -31.04 -28.44 21.11
C LEU A 128 -32.32 -29.12 21.61
N ALA A 129 -32.29 -29.67 22.83
CA ALA A 129 -33.48 -30.28 23.44
C ALA A 129 -34.61 -29.26 23.65
N HIS A 130 -34.28 -28.05 24.11
CA HIS A 130 -35.26 -26.98 24.29
C HIS A 130 -35.92 -26.57 22.95
N LEU A 131 -35.13 -26.29 21.91
CA LEU A 131 -35.64 -25.89 20.59
C LEU A 131 -36.48 -26.99 19.93
N GLY A 132 -36.09 -28.26 20.06
CA GLY A 132 -36.89 -29.39 19.59
C GLY A 132 -38.21 -29.52 20.35
N ALA A 133 -38.18 -29.39 21.68
CA ALA A 133 -39.38 -29.50 22.51
C ALA A 133 -40.39 -28.34 22.31
N GLU A 134 -39.93 -27.14 21.96
CA GLU A 134 -40.82 -26.02 21.59
C GLU A 134 -41.56 -26.27 20.27
N ASN A 135 -40.97 -27.02 19.35
CA ASN A 135 -41.64 -27.43 18.11
C ASN A 135 -41.31 -28.89 17.71
N PRO A 136 -41.97 -29.88 18.33
CA PRO A 136 -41.63 -31.30 18.16
C PRO A 136 -41.89 -31.87 16.76
N LYS A 137 -42.57 -31.11 15.88
CA LYS A 137 -42.77 -31.49 14.47
C LYS A 137 -41.69 -30.95 13.53
N SER A 138 -40.71 -30.22 14.07
CA SER A 138 -39.69 -29.56 13.27
C SER A 138 -38.50 -30.46 12.92
N SER A 139 -37.72 -30.04 11.92
CA SER A 139 -36.58 -30.77 11.41
C SER A 139 -35.25 -30.20 11.91
N ALA A 140 -34.34 -31.07 12.32
CA ALA A 140 -32.92 -30.73 12.40
C ALA A 140 -32.26 -30.99 11.03
N PHE A 141 -31.82 -29.93 10.36
CA PHE A 141 -31.03 -29.98 9.13
C PHE A 141 -29.54 -29.92 9.49
N ALA A 142 -28.77 -30.94 9.12
CA ALA A 142 -27.32 -30.99 9.35
C ALA A 142 -26.60 -31.61 8.14
N ILE A 143 -25.28 -31.75 8.19
CA ILE A 143 -24.50 -32.45 7.14
C ILE A 143 -24.11 -33.83 7.65
N ALA A 144 -24.44 -34.87 6.88
CA ALA A 144 -24.07 -36.25 7.19
C ALA A 144 -22.55 -36.39 7.41
N ASN A 145 -22.16 -37.19 8.41
CA ASN A 145 -20.76 -37.41 8.83
C ASN A 145 -19.99 -36.15 9.29
N GLN A 146 -20.69 -35.02 9.55
CA GLN A 146 -20.11 -33.81 10.14
C GLN A 146 -20.71 -33.45 11.51
N VAL A 147 -21.57 -34.33 12.06
CA VAL A 147 -22.15 -34.24 13.40
C VAL A 147 -21.40 -35.19 14.34
N SER A 148 -20.97 -34.69 15.49
CA SER A 148 -20.26 -35.47 16.51
C SER A 148 -21.21 -36.38 17.33
N ASP A 149 -20.75 -37.58 17.71
CA ASP A 149 -21.56 -38.61 18.37
C ASP A 149 -22.28 -38.17 19.67
N HIS A 150 -21.74 -37.16 20.36
CA HIS A 150 -22.31 -36.63 21.60
C HIS A 150 -23.48 -35.64 21.37
N VAL A 151 -23.80 -35.28 20.13
CA VAL A 151 -24.81 -34.27 19.77
C VAL A 151 -26.16 -34.93 19.55
N SER A 152 -27.19 -34.47 20.27
CA SER A 152 -28.52 -35.09 20.26
C SER A 152 -29.60 -34.20 19.66
N PHE A 153 -30.26 -34.71 18.61
CA PHE A 153 -31.48 -34.14 18.03
C PHE A 153 -32.74 -34.93 18.45
N ILE A 154 -32.78 -35.51 19.65
CA ILE A 154 -33.85 -36.45 20.04
C ILE A 154 -35.26 -35.83 20.07
N GLU A 155 -35.37 -34.56 20.45
CA GLU A 155 -36.65 -33.83 20.54
C GLU A 155 -37.16 -33.28 19.19
N PHE A 156 -36.37 -33.40 18.11
CA PHE A 156 -36.80 -33.04 16.75
C PHE A 156 -37.50 -34.21 16.08
N GLY A 157 -38.76 -34.02 15.67
CA GLY A 157 -39.57 -35.04 15.01
C GLY A 157 -39.03 -35.52 13.66
N ASN A 158 -38.09 -34.79 13.06
CA ASN A 158 -37.39 -35.20 11.84
C ASN A 158 -35.91 -34.78 11.85
N LYS A 159 -35.08 -35.54 11.13
CA LYS A 159 -33.64 -35.28 10.95
C LYS A 159 -33.32 -35.44 9.47
N ASN A 160 -32.91 -34.35 8.81
CA ASN A 160 -32.64 -34.35 7.38
C ASN A 160 -31.17 -33.98 7.15
N PHE A 161 -30.37 -34.95 6.70
CA PHE A 161 -28.93 -34.76 6.47
C PHE A 161 -28.56 -34.74 4.97
N ASP A 162 -29.56 -34.74 4.10
CA ASP A 162 -29.39 -34.90 2.64
C ASP A 162 -29.36 -33.54 1.92
N VAL A 163 -30.18 -32.58 2.34
CA VAL A 163 -30.41 -31.32 1.59
C VAL A 163 -29.45 -30.18 1.94
N LEU A 164 -28.98 -30.10 3.20
CA LEU A 164 -28.25 -28.92 3.69
C LEU A 164 -26.94 -28.69 2.95
N LYS A 165 -26.17 -29.76 2.71
CA LYS A 165 -24.89 -29.68 1.99
C LYS A 165 -25.08 -29.08 0.60
N ASN A 166 -26.01 -29.64 -0.20
CA ASN A 166 -26.31 -29.15 -1.55
C ASN A 166 -26.82 -27.71 -1.54
N ALA A 167 -27.68 -27.33 -0.59
CA ALA A 167 -28.17 -25.97 -0.47
C ALA A 167 -27.05 -24.94 -0.17
N ILE A 168 -26.10 -25.27 0.71
CA ILE A 168 -24.92 -24.42 0.96
C ILE A 168 -24.01 -24.37 -0.29
N GLU A 169 -23.81 -25.51 -0.95
CA GLU A 169 -22.98 -25.62 -2.16
C GLU A 169 -23.52 -24.75 -3.31
N VAL A 170 -24.82 -24.82 -3.59
CA VAL A 170 -25.48 -23.94 -4.58
C VAL A 170 -25.46 -22.48 -4.14
N SER A 171 -25.64 -22.18 -2.85
CA SER A 171 -25.57 -20.80 -2.34
C SER A 171 -24.19 -20.16 -2.54
N ARG A 172 -23.10 -20.93 -2.43
CA ARG A 172 -21.71 -20.46 -2.60
C ARG A 172 -21.33 -20.13 -4.05
N VAL A 173 -22.10 -20.57 -5.04
CA VAL A 173 -21.78 -20.32 -6.46
C VAL A 173 -21.81 -18.82 -6.77
N VAL A 174 -22.85 -18.12 -6.31
CA VAL A 174 -23.07 -16.68 -6.50
C VAL A 174 -22.60 -15.94 -5.25
N LYS A 175 -21.60 -15.08 -5.43
CA LYS A 175 -20.93 -14.33 -4.37
C LYS A 175 -21.65 -13.01 -4.13
N ASP A 176 -21.79 -12.61 -2.87
CA ASP A 176 -22.21 -11.23 -2.54
C ASP A 176 -21.03 -10.25 -2.43
N GLU A 177 -21.34 -8.98 -2.19
CA GLU A 177 -20.36 -7.89 -2.15
C GLU A 177 -19.23 -8.13 -1.14
N TYR A 178 -19.51 -8.79 0.00
CA TYR A 178 -18.49 -9.08 1.00
C TYR A 178 -17.55 -10.19 0.52
N GLU A 179 -18.11 -11.24 -0.09
CA GLU A 179 -17.35 -12.34 -0.68
C GLU A 179 -16.47 -11.85 -1.85
N ILE A 180 -17.01 -11.00 -2.72
CA ILE A 180 -16.27 -10.35 -3.81
C ILE A 180 -15.14 -9.46 -3.26
N ALA A 181 -15.38 -8.71 -2.18
CA ALA A 181 -14.34 -7.90 -1.55
C ALA A 181 -13.18 -8.74 -0.98
N MET A 182 -13.48 -9.93 -0.44
CA MET A 182 -12.47 -10.89 0.03
C MET A 182 -11.65 -11.46 -1.14
N LEU A 183 -12.32 -11.86 -2.24
CA LEU A 183 -11.67 -12.37 -3.45
C LEU A 183 -10.77 -11.33 -4.13
N ARG A 184 -11.21 -10.05 -4.18
CA ARG A 184 -10.39 -8.92 -4.63
C ARG A 184 -9.15 -8.72 -3.76
N LYS A 185 -9.28 -8.84 -2.43
CA LYS A 185 -8.15 -8.74 -1.49
C LYS A 185 -7.14 -9.87 -1.71
N ALA A 186 -7.62 -11.11 -1.85
CA ALA A 186 -6.80 -12.28 -2.16
C ALA A 186 -6.07 -12.14 -3.51
N ASN A 187 -6.77 -11.67 -4.56
CA ASN A 187 -6.17 -11.42 -5.87
C ASN A 187 -5.07 -10.37 -5.81
N TYR A 188 -5.34 -9.23 -5.19
CA TYR A 188 -4.37 -8.15 -5.03
C TYR A 188 -3.09 -8.61 -4.30
N ILE A 189 -3.23 -9.36 -3.20
CA ILE A 189 -2.08 -9.86 -2.43
C ILE A 189 -1.32 -10.94 -3.22
N SER A 190 -2.01 -11.85 -3.90
CA SER A 190 -1.39 -12.84 -4.81
C SER A 190 -0.63 -12.15 -5.93
N GLY A 191 -1.15 -11.05 -6.47
CA GLY A 191 -0.47 -10.26 -7.48
C GLY A 191 0.82 -9.61 -6.96
N ILE A 192 0.87 -9.18 -5.69
CA ILE A 192 2.13 -8.75 -5.05
C ILE A 192 3.13 -9.92 -5.00
N GLY A 193 2.67 -11.14 -4.70
CA GLY A 193 3.46 -12.37 -4.76
C GLY A 193 4.07 -12.62 -6.14
N HIS A 194 3.23 -12.70 -7.19
CA HIS A 194 3.68 -12.87 -8.59
C HIS A 194 4.70 -11.80 -9.02
N ARG A 195 4.46 -10.54 -8.66
CA ARG A 195 5.37 -9.44 -8.97
C ARG A 195 6.74 -9.61 -8.30
N ALA A 196 6.80 -10.14 -7.07
CA ALA A 196 8.08 -10.46 -6.42
C ALA A 196 8.77 -11.69 -7.03
N VAL A 197 8.02 -12.68 -7.51
CA VAL A 197 8.56 -13.80 -8.30
C VAL A 197 9.26 -13.28 -9.55
N PHE A 198 8.64 -12.35 -10.29
CA PHE A 198 9.26 -11.76 -11.49
C PHE A 198 10.56 -10.99 -11.14
N ALA A 199 10.55 -10.21 -10.06
CA ALA A 199 11.73 -9.50 -9.58
C ALA A 199 12.89 -10.44 -9.18
N LYS A 200 12.57 -11.64 -8.69
CA LYS A 200 13.53 -12.64 -8.19
C LYS A 200 14.02 -13.61 -9.28
N ALA A 201 13.23 -13.83 -10.34
CA ALA A 201 13.45 -14.78 -11.43
C ALA A 201 14.91 -14.93 -11.89
N LYS A 202 15.53 -13.84 -12.36
CA LYS A 202 16.92 -13.82 -12.86
C LYS A 202 17.98 -14.23 -11.83
N ALA A 203 17.69 -14.09 -10.54
CA ALA A 203 18.64 -14.32 -9.44
C ALA A 203 18.33 -15.60 -8.63
N ALA A 204 17.28 -16.35 -9.00
CA ALA A 204 16.95 -17.62 -8.38
C ALA A 204 17.69 -18.77 -9.08
N LYS A 205 18.28 -19.67 -8.30
CA LYS A 205 19.05 -20.83 -8.81
C LYS A 205 18.17 -22.06 -9.04
N ASN A 206 17.04 -22.12 -8.34
CA ASN A 206 16.05 -23.17 -8.41
C ASN A 206 14.63 -22.58 -8.28
N GLU A 207 13.64 -23.43 -8.48
CA GLU A 207 12.21 -23.11 -8.34
C GLU A 207 11.84 -22.69 -6.91
N GLN A 208 12.48 -23.31 -5.89
CA GLN A 208 12.22 -23.07 -4.47
C GLN A 208 12.46 -21.62 -4.04
N GLU A 209 13.50 -20.98 -4.59
CA GLU A 209 13.78 -19.56 -4.33
C GLU A 209 12.67 -18.62 -4.85
N LEU A 210 11.86 -19.07 -5.83
CA LEU A 210 10.74 -18.32 -6.40
C LEU A 210 9.46 -18.57 -5.64
N GLU A 211 9.17 -19.82 -5.29
CA GLU A 211 8.12 -20.19 -4.34
C GLU A 211 8.27 -19.40 -3.02
N ALA A 212 9.47 -19.38 -2.44
CA ALA A 212 9.74 -18.65 -1.21
C ALA A 212 9.50 -17.13 -1.33
N ALA A 213 9.78 -16.54 -2.50
CA ALA A 213 9.50 -15.14 -2.77
C ALA A 213 8.00 -14.84 -2.86
N PHE A 214 7.20 -15.77 -3.38
CA PHE A 214 5.73 -15.67 -3.37
C PHE A 214 5.19 -15.75 -1.94
N TYR A 215 5.59 -16.78 -1.19
CA TYR A 215 5.17 -16.99 0.21
C TYR A 215 5.48 -15.80 1.11
N GLU A 216 6.72 -15.30 1.08
CA GLU A 216 7.16 -14.17 1.91
C GLU A 216 6.22 -12.96 1.75
N ARG A 217 5.92 -12.59 0.51
CA ARG A 217 5.07 -11.43 0.22
C ARG A 217 3.63 -11.63 0.62
N CYS A 218 3.04 -12.79 0.32
CA CYS A 218 1.65 -13.04 0.68
C CYS A 218 1.47 -13.05 2.21
N VAL A 219 2.39 -13.67 2.95
CA VAL A 219 2.40 -13.68 4.42
C VAL A 219 2.61 -12.26 4.99
N ALA A 220 3.56 -11.50 4.45
CA ALA A 220 3.83 -10.12 4.88
C ALA A 220 2.63 -9.17 4.69
N HIS A 221 1.73 -9.46 3.74
CA HIS A 221 0.51 -8.67 3.48
C HIS A 221 -0.75 -9.24 4.16
N GLY A 222 -0.59 -10.25 5.03
CA GLY A 222 -1.65 -10.78 5.89
C GLY A 222 -2.25 -12.12 5.48
N CYS A 223 -1.92 -12.64 4.30
CA CYS A 223 -2.35 -13.97 3.86
C CYS A 223 -1.38 -15.02 4.41
N LYS A 224 -1.64 -15.47 5.65
CA LYS A 224 -0.83 -16.51 6.34
C LYS A 224 -0.80 -17.87 5.64
N LYS A 225 -1.69 -18.12 4.68
CA LYS A 225 -1.85 -19.39 3.96
C LYS A 225 -1.98 -19.15 2.48
N MET A 226 -1.54 -20.14 1.69
CA MET A 226 -1.86 -20.21 0.27
C MET A 226 -3.17 -20.97 0.07
N SER A 227 -3.83 -20.73 -1.07
CA SER A 227 -5.07 -21.42 -1.43
C SER A 227 -4.82 -22.90 -1.73
N TYR A 228 -3.64 -23.18 -2.30
CA TYR A 228 -3.05 -24.47 -2.67
C TYR A 228 -1.52 -24.32 -2.60
N ASP A 229 -0.78 -25.43 -2.67
CA ASP A 229 0.69 -25.38 -2.75
C ASP A 229 1.13 -24.77 -4.09
N PRO A 230 1.94 -23.69 -4.11
CA PRO A 230 2.40 -23.07 -5.34
C PRO A 230 3.08 -24.05 -6.30
N ILE A 231 2.87 -23.85 -7.59
CA ILE A 231 3.47 -24.63 -8.67
C ILE A 231 4.52 -23.74 -9.33
N ALA A 232 5.79 -23.99 -9.05
CA ALA A 232 6.92 -23.26 -9.62
C ALA A 232 7.66 -24.18 -10.59
N ALA A 233 7.26 -24.19 -11.87
CA ALA A 233 7.63 -25.24 -12.80
C ALA A 233 8.51 -24.72 -13.97
N ALA A 234 9.80 -25.08 -13.98
CA ALA A 234 10.79 -24.64 -14.95
C ALA A 234 10.95 -25.60 -16.15
N GLY A 235 10.91 -25.03 -17.37
CA GLY A 235 11.04 -25.78 -18.63
C GLY A 235 10.03 -26.93 -18.70
N ARG A 236 10.52 -28.17 -18.95
CA ARG A 236 9.65 -29.35 -19.07
C ARG A 236 8.77 -29.64 -17.85
N ALA A 237 9.10 -29.16 -16.66
CA ALA A 237 8.25 -29.31 -15.49
C ALA A 237 6.87 -28.63 -15.70
N ALA A 238 6.81 -27.52 -16.44
CA ALA A 238 5.57 -26.81 -16.77
C ALA A 238 4.57 -27.64 -17.61
N ALA A 239 4.98 -28.79 -18.14
CA ALA A 239 4.09 -29.76 -18.78
C ALA A 239 3.33 -30.67 -17.77
N THR A 240 3.61 -30.55 -16.47
CA THR A 240 2.96 -31.27 -15.37
C THR A 240 2.03 -30.33 -14.62
N LEU A 241 0.72 -30.56 -14.73
CA LEU A 241 -0.30 -29.55 -14.37
C LEU A 241 -0.26 -29.09 -12.90
N HIS A 242 -0.09 -30.04 -11.97
CA HIS A 242 0.05 -29.78 -10.53
C HIS A 242 1.47 -30.16 -10.06
N TYR A 243 2.50 -29.52 -10.62
CA TYR A 243 3.89 -29.75 -10.21
C TYR A 243 4.20 -29.03 -8.90
N VAL A 244 4.50 -29.78 -7.83
CA VAL A 244 4.85 -29.24 -6.49
C VAL A 244 6.22 -29.74 -6.00
N GLY A 245 7.09 -30.17 -6.93
CA GLY A 245 8.46 -30.56 -6.57
C GLY A 245 9.29 -29.34 -6.16
N ASN A 246 9.15 -28.25 -6.92
CA ASN A 246 9.68 -26.92 -6.66
C ASN A 246 11.17 -26.88 -6.26
N ASP A 247 11.98 -27.87 -6.64
CA ASP A 247 13.38 -28.00 -6.24
C ASP A 247 14.37 -28.04 -7.41
N ALA A 248 13.87 -28.04 -8.66
CA ALA A 248 14.72 -28.20 -9.83
C ALA A 248 15.50 -26.91 -10.17
N PRO A 249 16.73 -27.02 -10.74
CA PRO A 249 17.49 -25.88 -11.20
C PRO A 249 16.80 -25.13 -12.35
N THR A 250 16.81 -23.80 -12.28
CA THR A 250 16.30 -22.88 -13.32
C THR A 250 17.27 -22.69 -14.49
N GLU A 251 18.56 -23.03 -14.31
CA GLU A 251 19.60 -22.85 -15.32
C GLU A 251 19.31 -23.65 -16.61
N GLY A 252 19.46 -22.99 -17.75
CA GLY A 252 19.25 -23.58 -19.08
C GLY A 252 17.80 -23.90 -19.45
N LYS A 253 16.82 -23.53 -18.61
CA LYS A 253 15.38 -23.69 -18.89
C LYS A 253 14.87 -22.48 -19.67
N LEU A 254 13.92 -22.70 -20.60
CA LEU A 254 13.37 -21.62 -21.43
C LEU A 254 12.40 -20.73 -20.63
N ASN A 255 11.38 -21.36 -20.06
CA ASN A 255 10.26 -20.70 -19.37
C ASN A 255 10.18 -21.17 -17.92
N LEU A 256 9.52 -20.38 -17.09
CA LEU A 256 8.91 -20.85 -15.85
C LEU A 256 7.42 -20.54 -15.88
N LEU A 257 6.62 -21.53 -15.50
CA LEU A 257 5.20 -21.39 -15.18
C LEU A 257 5.11 -21.28 -13.66
N MET A 258 4.69 -20.12 -13.17
CA MET A 258 4.32 -19.90 -11.77
C MET A 258 2.80 -19.88 -11.69
N ASP A 259 2.24 -20.88 -11.03
CA ASP A 259 0.83 -20.96 -10.67
C ASP A 259 0.72 -20.91 -9.15
N ALA A 260 0.22 -19.78 -8.63
CA ALA A 260 0.21 -19.52 -7.20
C ALA A 260 -0.87 -18.48 -6.82
N GLY A 261 -1.60 -18.79 -5.74
CA GLY A 261 -2.66 -17.94 -5.20
C GLY A 261 -2.73 -18.02 -3.68
N CYS A 262 -2.94 -16.88 -3.03
CA CYS A 262 -3.02 -16.79 -1.57
C CYS A 262 -4.47 -16.80 -1.05
N GLU A 263 -4.64 -17.25 0.19
CA GLU A 263 -5.95 -17.29 0.84
C GLU A 263 -6.09 -16.15 1.86
N TYR A 264 -7.00 -15.21 1.59
CA TYR A 264 -7.35 -14.13 2.52
C TYR A 264 -8.62 -14.51 3.30
N ASN A 265 -8.47 -14.78 4.61
CA ASN A 265 -9.58 -15.09 5.51
C ASN A 265 -10.57 -16.14 4.94
N ASN A 266 -10.03 -17.27 4.50
CA ASN A 266 -10.75 -18.39 3.87
C ASN A 266 -11.35 -18.13 2.47
N TYR A 267 -10.96 -17.06 1.77
CA TYR A 267 -11.27 -16.86 0.34
C TYR A 267 -10.00 -16.93 -0.51
N ALA A 268 -10.06 -17.72 -1.58
CA ALA A 268 -8.93 -18.07 -2.43
C ALA A 268 -8.76 -17.10 -3.60
N ALA A 269 -7.52 -16.80 -3.95
CA ALA A 269 -7.14 -16.43 -5.31
C ALA A 269 -6.41 -17.60 -5.98
N ASP A 270 -6.33 -17.56 -7.31
CA ASP A 270 -5.77 -18.60 -8.17
C ASP A 270 -5.20 -17.94 -9.43
N ILE A 271 -3.88 -17.93 -9.63
CA ILE A 271 -3.26 -17.12 -10.69
C ILE A 271 -2.05 -17.85 -11.26
N THR A 272 -2.13 -18.17 -12.55
CA THR A 272 -0.99 -18.64 -13.34
C THR A 272 -0.39 -17.57 -14.26
N ARG A 273 0.94 -17.47 -14.26
CA ARG A 273 1.75 -16.71 -15.22
C ARG A 273 2.95 -17.53 -15.70
N THR A 274 3.13 -17.56 -17.01
CA THR A 274 4.34 -18.13 -17.64
C THR A 274 5.25 -17.01 -18.13
N PHE A 275 6.57 -17.12 -17.93
CA PHE A 275 7.54 -16.09 -18.33
C PHE A 275 8.91 -16.68 -18.70
N PRO A 276 9.74 -15.97 -19.50
CA PRO A 276 11.04 -16.48 -19.92
C PRO A 276 12.11 -16.28 -18.84
N LEU A 277 12.81 -17.34 -18.44
CA LEU A 277 13.87 -17.26 -17.43
C LEU A 277 15.13 -16.53 -17.93
N SER A 278 15.34 -16.52 -19.25
CA SER A 278 16.38 -15.74 -19.94
C SER A 278 16.03 -14.25 -20.09
N GLY A 279 14.79 -13.85 -19.77
CA GLY A 279 14.28 -12.50 -19.97
C GLY A 279 13.74 -12.16 -21.36
N LYS A 280 13.81 -13.09 -22.33
CA LYS A 280 13.09 -13.01 -23.61
C LYS A 280 12.59 -14.38 -24.04
N PHE A 281 11.39 -14.45 -24.61
CA PHE A 281 10.86 -15.70 -25.11
C PHE A 281 11.66 -16.20 -26.33
N THR A 282 11.90 -17.51 -26.42
CA THR A 282 12.33 -18.12 -27.68
C THR A 282 11.22 -18.00 -28.72
N LYS A 283 11.53 -18.17 -30.01
CA LYS A 283 10.51 -18.14 -31.08
C LYS A 283 9.36 -19.12 -30.80
N GLU A 284 9.71 -20.33 -30.40
CA GLU A 284 8.79 -21.41 -30.06
C GLU A 284 7.95 -21.07 -28.83
N SER A 285 8.57 -20.53 -27.77
CA SER A 285 7.85 -20.14 -26.55
C SER A 285 6.93 -18.94 -26.78
N ARG A 286 7.38 -17.94 -27.57
CA ARG A 286 6.63 -16.74 -27.94
C ARG A 286 5.35 -17.10 -28.67
N HIS A 287 5.44 -17.93 -29.72
CA HIS A 287 4.28 -18.32 -30.51
C HIS A 287 3.20 -19.01 -29.67
N ILE A 288 3.62 -19.90 -28.75
CA ILE A 288 2.71 -20.59 -27.84
C ILE A 288 2.13 -19.62 -26.79
N TYR A 289 2.93 -18.68 -26.28
CA TYR A 289 2.46 -17.63 -25.36
C TYR A 289 1.40 -16.72 -26.01
N GLU A 290 1.67 -16.21 -27.21
CA GLU A 290 0.71 -15.39 -27.97
C GLU A 290 -0.57 -16.17 -28.29
N THR A 291 -0.47 -17.47 -28.59
CA THR A 291 -1.63 -18.36 -28.77
C THR A 291 -2.46 -18.49 -27.49
N VAL A 292 -1.83 -18.77 -26.35
CA VAL A 292 -2.53 -18.93 -25.07
C VAL A 292 -3.13 -17.60 -24.58
N LEU A 293 -2.44 -16.47 -24.78
CA LEU A 293 -2.97 -15.13 -24.48
C LEU A 293 -4.20 -14.81 -25.34
N LYS A 294 -4.20 -15.19 -26.62
CA LYS A 294 -5.36 -15.08 -27.53
C LYS A 294 -6.52 -15.97 -27.09
N MET A 295 -6.25 -17.22 -26.66
CA MET A 295 -7.26 -18.10 -26.06
C MET A 295 -7.90 -17.44 -24.84
N GLN A 296 -7.07 -16.95 -23.91
CA GLN A 296 -7.54 -16.35 -22.64
C GLN A 296 -8.42 -15.14 -22.88
N LYS A 297 -7.97 -14.17 -23.68
CA LYS A 297 -8.74 -12.96 -24.01
C LYS A 297 -10.08 -13.29 -24.66
N ALA A 298 -10.07 -14.13 -25.71
CA ALA A 298 -11.31 -14.49 -26.41
C ALA A 298 -12.31 -15.27 -25.52
N CYS A 299 -11.82 -16.12 -24.62
CA CYS A 299 -12.66 -16.81 -23.65
C CYS A 299 -13.23 -15.86 -22.59
N ILE A 300 -12.45 -14.88 -22.12
CA ILE A 300 -12.90 -13.83 -21.20
C ILE A 300 -13.94 -12.92 -21.87
N ASP A 301 -13.70 -12.46 -23.10
CA ASP A 301 -14.54 -11.50 -23.85
C ASP A 301 -15.99 -11.98 -24.05
N VAL A 302 -16.23 -13.30 -24.07
CA VAL A 302 -17.58 -13.88 -24.22
C VAL A 302 -18.30 -14.13 -22.88
N LEU A 303 -17.64 -13.93 -21.73
CA LEU A 303 -18.25 -14.18 -20.42
C LEU A 303 -19.28 -13.13 -20.06
N LYS A 304 -20.45 -13.63 -19.68
CA LYS A 304 -21.62 -12.94 -19.12
C LYS A 304 -22.61 -13.99 -18.61
N GLU A 305 -23.65 -13.54 -17.92
CA GLU A 305 -24.74 -14.43 -17.49
C GLU A 305 -25.32 -15.28 -18.64
N GLY A 306 -25.57 -16.55 -18.33
CA GLY A 306 -26.25 -17.49 -19.22
C GLY A 306 -25.37 -18.09 -20.32
N VAL A 307 -24.10 -17.69 -20.43
CA VAL A 307 -23.11 -18.33 -21.33
C VAL A 307 -22.91 -19.79 -20.92
N LEU A 308 -22.85 -20.69 -21.89
CA LEU A 308 -22.59 -22.12 -21.66
C LEU A 308 -21.07 -22.35 -21.57
N TRP A 309 -20.57 -22.77 -20.41
CA TRP A 309 -19.13 -22.94 -20.19
C TRP A 309 -18.50 -23.97 -21.13
N ASP A 310 -19.25 -25.03 -21.45
CA ASP A 310 -18.87 -26.04 -22.45
C ASP A 310 -18.53 -25.40 -23.82
N ASP A 311 -19.25 -24.36 -24.25
CA ASP A 311 -18.98 -23.65 -25.52
C ASP A 311 -17.73 -22.75 -25.42
N VAL A 312 -17.50 -22.12 -24.27
CA VAL A 312 -16.30 -21.29 -24.03
C VAL A 312 -15.04 -22.18 -24.02
N HIS A 313 -15.14 -23.40 -23.47
CA HIS A 313 -14.08 -24.41 -23.53
C HIS A 313 -13.82 -24.87 -24.97
N VAL A 314 -14.87 -25.09 -25.78
CA VAL A 314 -14.72 -25.39 -27.22
C VAL A 314 -14.06 -24.23 -27.97
N LEU A 315 -14.37 -22.97 -27.65
CA LEU A 315 -13.72 -21.78 -28.21
C LEU A 315 -12.20 -21.78 -27.91
N ALA A 316 -11.80 -22.09 -26.68
CA ALA A 316 -10.38 -22.24 -26.33
C ALA A 316 -9.69 -23.28 -27.22
N HIS A 317 -10.30 -24.45 -27.39
CA HIS A 317 -9.78 -25.50 -28.27
C HIS A 317 -9.74 -25.10 -29.74
N GLN A 318 -10.70 -24.31 -30.24
CA GLN A 318 -10.68 -23.80 -31.62
C GLN A 318 -9.49 -22.86 -31.87
N ILE A 319 -9.20 -21.97 -30.91
CA ILE A 319 -8.07 -21.03 -31.00
C ILE A 319 -6.73 -21.76 -30.82
N ALA A 320 -6.66 -22.76 -29.93
CA ALA A 320 -5.49 -23.63 -29.80
C ALA A 320 -5.19 -24.37 -31.11
N ILE A 321 -6.21 -24.86 -31.81
CA ILE A 321 -6.02 -25.51 -33.13
C ILE A 321 -5.47 -24.51 -34.16
N ASP A 322 -6.00 -23.29 -34.22
CA ASP A 322 -5.47 -22.25 -35.12
C ASP A 322 -3.98 -21.98 -34.85
N GLY A 323 -3.60 -21.69 -33.59
CA GLY A 323 -2.21 -21.40 -33.24
C GLY A 323 -1.27 -22.60 -33.46
N LEU A 324 -1.73 -23.83 -33.22
CA LEU A 324 -0.93 -25.04 -33.47
C LEU A 324 -0.83 -25.39 -34.97
N LEU A 325 -1.81 -24.99 -35.80
CA LEU A 325 -1.72 -25.05 -37.26
C LEU A 325 -0.74 -23.99 -37.79
N GLU A 326 -0.81 -22.75 -37.29
CA GLU A 326 0.13 -21.67 -37.61
C GLU A 326 1.59 -22.04 -37.23
N ALA A 327 1.77 -22.73 -36.10
CA ALA A 327 3.06 -23.29 -35.68
C ALA A 327 3.58 -24.44 -36.57
N GLY A 328 2.71 -25.03 -37.40
CA GLY A 328 2.98 -26.25 -38.18
C GLY A 328 3.05 -27.53 -37.36
N ILE A 329 2.67 -27.50 -36.07
CA ILE A 329 2.61 -28.67 -35.16
C ILE A 329 1.41 -29.55 -35.54
N LEU A 330 0.27 -28.92 -35.82
CA LEU A 330 -0.89 -29.56 -36.43
C LEU A 330 -0.87 -29.36 -37.95
N LYS A 331 -1.59 -30.22 -38.66
CA LYS A 331 -1.79 -30.17 -40.11
C LYS A 331 -3.15 -30.77 -40.50
N GLY A 332 -3.73 -30.30 -41.60
CA GLY A 332 -5.03 -30.75 -42.09
C GLY A 332 -6.13 -29.73 -41.81
N ASP A 333 -7.38 -30.19 -41.80
CA ASP A 333 -8.57 -29.36 -41.60
C ASP A 333 -8.88 -29.11 -40.12
N LYS A 334 -9.26 -27.88 -39.77
CA LYS A 334 -9.54 -27.45 -38.38
C LYS A 334 -10.72 -28.20 -37.77
N ASP A 335 -11.81 -28.35 -38.52
CA ASP A 335 -13.04 -28.96 -38.02
C ASP A 335 -12.87 -30.48 -37.87
N GLU A 336 -12.12 -31.12 -38.76
CA GLU A 336 -11.70 -32.52 -38.59
C GLU A 336 -10.83 -32.73 -37.35
N ILE A 337 -9.86 -31.85 -37.09
CA ILE A 337 -8.99 -31.90 -35.90
C ILE A 337 -9.83 -31.76 -34.62
N LEU A 338 -10.75 -30.79 -34.58
CA LEU A 338 -11.64 -30.56 -33.44
C LEU A 338 -12.61 -31.73 -33.24
N LYS A 339 -13.20 -32.26 -34.32
CA LYS A 339 -14.08 -33.44 -34.29
C LYS A 339 -13.36 -34.69 -33.81
N ALA A 340 -12.09 -34.86 -34.18
CA ALA A 340 -11.24 -35.95 -33.70
C ALA A 340 -10.77 -35.77 -32.25
N ARG A 341 -10.98 -34.60 -31.62
CA ARG A 341 -10.47 -34.26 -30.26
C ARG A 341 -8.95 -34.25 -30.14
N THR A 342 -8.22 -34.09 -31.23
CA THR A 342 -6.74 -34.14 -31.23
C THR A 342 -6.11 -33.01 -30.42
N SER A 343 -6.76 -31.84 -30.30
CA SER A 343 -6.29 -30.74 -29.46
C SER A 343 -6.30 -31.05 -27.95
N ALA A 344 -7.03 -32.08 -27.50
CA ALA A 344 -6.99 -32.54 -26.11
C ALA A 344 -5.64 -33.18 -25.71
N ALA A 345 -4.74 -33.45 -26.68
CA ALA A 345 -3.35 -33.82 -26.39
C ALA A 345 -2.52 -32.63 -25.89
N PHE A 346 -2.92 -31.41 -26.26
CA PHE A 346 -2.18 -30.16 -26.00
C PHE A 346 -2.85 -29.28 -24.93
N LEU A 347 -4.18 -29.31 -24.83
CA LEU A 347 -4.96 -28.77 -23.71
C LEU A 347 -5.72 -29.94 -23.04
N PRO A 348 -5.13 -30.61 -22.03
CA PRO A 348 -5.68 -31.83 -21.44
C PRO A 348 -6.59 -31.60 -20.23
N HIS A 349 -6.73 -30.36 -19.74
CA HIS A 349 -7.59 -30.00 -18.60
C HIS A 349 -8.76 -29.12 -19.05
N GLY A 350 -9.72 -28.87 -18.15
CA GLY A 350 -10.80 -27.92 -18.39
C GLY A 350 -10.31 -26.47 -18.43
N LEU A 351 -11.02 -25.60 -19.17
CA LEU A 351 -10.72 -24.15 -19.27
C LEU A 351 -10.68 -23.39 -17.93
N GLY A 352 -11.25 -23.96 -16.88
CA GLY A 352 -11.33 -23.34 -15.56
C GLY A 352 -12.48 -23.88 -14.72
N HIS A 353 -12.68 -23.25 -13.58
CA HIS A 353 -13.57 -23.69 -12.51
C HIS A 353 -14.14 -22.53 -11.71
N TYR A 354 -15.18 -22.78 -10.90
CA TYR A 354 -15.58 -21.79 -9.90
C TYR A 354 -14.47 -21.58 -8.87
N LEU A 355 -14.35 -20.35 -8.40
CA LEU A 355 -13.43 -19.92 -7.35
C LEU A 355 -14.23 -19.21 -6.24
N GLY A 356 -13.83 -19.42 -4.99
CA GLY A 356 -14.54 -18.87 -3.83
C GLY A 356 -13.78 -19.12 -2.54
N MET A 357 -14.40 -19.85 -1.60
CA MET A 357 -13.74 -20.20 -0.33
C MET A 357 -12.77 -21.39 -0.43
N ASP A 358 -12.80 -22.07 -1.58
CA ASP A 358 -11.85 -23.08 -2.01
C ASP A 358 -11.42 -22.71 -3.43
N THR A 359 -10.21 -23.13 -3.82
CA THR A 359 -9.65 -22.94 -5.17
C THR A 359 -10.57 -23.54 -6.22
N HIS A 360 -10.80 -24.85 -6.13
CA HIS A 360 -11.84 -25.57 -6.84
C HIS A 360 -13.16 -25.46 -6.06
N ASP A 361 -13.87 -24.35 -6.23
CA ASP A 361 -15.11 -24.06 -5.49
C ASP A 361 -16.29 -24.95 -5.94
N THR A 362 -17.34 -24.95 -5.14
CA THR A 362 -18.47 -25.88 -5.24
C THR A 362 -19.43 -25.55 -6.39
N GLY A 363 -20.36 -26.47 -6.70
CA GLY A 363 -21.51 -26.22 -7.58
C GLY A 363 -21.23 -26.27 -9.08
N GLY A 364 -20.00 -26.61 -9.50
CA GLY A 364 -19.63 -26.74 -10.91
C GLY A 364 -20.17 -27.99 -11.63
N ASN A 365 -20.62 -29.01 -10.90
CA ASN A 365 -21.17 -30.26 -11.46
C ASN A 365 -20.25 -30.98 -12.48
N PRO A 366 -18.99 -31.31 -12.11
CA PRO A 366 -18.07 -32.03 -12.99
C PRO A 366 -18.60 -33.41 -13.40
N ASN A 367 -18.27 -33.84 -14.62
CA ASN A 367 -18.55 -35.18 -15.12
C ASN A 367 -17.26 -35.92 -15.50
N PHE A 368 -16.50 -36.39 -14.51
CA PHE A 368 -15.28 -37.18 -14.77
C PHE A 368 -15.51 -38.53 -15.45
N ALA A 369 -16.78 -38.98 -15.55
CA ALA A 369 -17.19 -40.16 -16.30
C ALA A 369 -17.51 -39.86 -17.78
N ASP A 370 -17.38 -38.61 -18.23
CA ASP A 370 -17.66 -38.23 -19.62
C ASP A 370 -16.77 -39.02 -20.60
N LYS A 371 -17.40 -39.56 -21.64
CA LYS A 371 -16.70 -40.36 -22.67
C LYS A 371 -15.96 -39.46 -23.65
N ASP A 372 -16.45 -38.24 -23.87
CA ASP A 372 -15.72 -37.25 -24.66
C ASP A 372 -14.54 -36.72 -23.83
N LYS A 373 -13.32 -36.98 -24.32
CA LYS A 373 -12.07 -36.55 -23.66
C LYS A 373 -12.00 -35.03 -23.48
N LEU A 374 -12.68 -34.26 -24.32
CA LEU A 374 -12.68 -32.79 -24.28
C LEU A 374 -13.30 -32.26 -22.99
N PHE A 375 -14.44 -32.83 -22.58
CA PHE A 375 -15.26 -32.30 -21.48
C PHE A 375 -15.04 -33.03 -20.14
N ARG A 376 -14.31 -34.16 -20.14
CA ARG A 376 -14.11 -35.02 -18.96
C ARG A 376 -13.53 -34.28 -17.74
N TYR A 377 -12.59 -33.37 -17.97
CA TYR A 377 -11.88 -32.67 -16.88
C TYR A 377 -12.40 -31.25 -16.64
N LEU A 378 -13.53 -30.87 -17.24
CA LEU A 378 -14.23 -29.64 -16.88
C LEU A 378 -14.79 -29.76 -15.45
N ARG A 379 -14.46 -28.79 -14.61
CA ARG A 379 -14.96 -28.67 -13.24
C ARG A 379 -16.29 -27.92 -13.16
N VAL A 380 -16.57 -27.06 -14.13
CA VAL A 380 -17.86 -26.39 -14.35
C VAL A 380 -18.51 -26.96 -15.62
N ARG A 381 -19.81 -27.26 -15.57
CA ARG A 381 -20.63 -27.68 -16.71
C ARG A 381 -21.92 -26.85 -16.72
N GLY A 382 -22.41 -26.48 -17.90
CA GLY A 382 -23.66 -25.72 -18.02
C GLY A 382 -23.46 -24.20 -17.99
N LYS A 383 -24.53 -23.48 -17.62
CA LYS A 383 -24.60 -22.01 -17.74
C LYS A 383 -24.05 -21.31 -16.49
N LEU A 384 -23.24 -20.27 -16.71
CA LEU A 384 -22.75 -19.41 -15.61
C LEU A 384 -23.84 -18.41 -15.17
N PRO A 385 -24.11 -18.26 -13.86
CA PRO A 385 -24.95 -17.19 -13.33
C PRO A 385 -24.16 -15.90 -13.11
N ALA A 386 -24.83 -14.75 -13.15
CA ALA A 386 -24.25 -13.49 -12.67
C ALA A 386 -23.84 -13.60 -11.18
N GLY A 387 -22.77 -12.90 -10.80
CA GLY A 387 -22.19 -12.95 -9.45
C GLY A 387 -21.36 -14.20 -9.14
N SER A 388 -21.24 -15.16 -10.08
CA SER A 388 -20.25 -16.23 -9.94
C SER A 388 -18.85 -15.75 -10.30
N VAL A 389 -17.82 -16.36 -9.67
CA VAL A 389 -16.42 -16.11 -10.00
C VAL A 389 -15.81 -17.40 -10.53
N VAL A 390 -15.14 -17.33 -11.68
CA VAL A 390 -14.47 -18.46 -12.35
C VAL A 390 -13.01 -18.15 -12.64
N THR A 391 -12.16 -19.17 -12.65
CA THR A 391 -10.85 -19.10 -13.33
C THR A 391 -11.04 -19.18 -14.84
N VAL A 392 -10.21 -18.46 -15.60
CA VAL A 392 -10.05 -18.67 -17.05
C VAL A 392 -8.58 -18.93 -17.31
N GLU A 393 -8.24 -20.21 -17.42
CA GLU A 393 -6.88 -20.75 -17.31
C GLU A 393 -6.41 -21.56 -18.55
N PRO A 394 -6.65 -21.11 -19.80
CA PRO A 394 -6.20 -21.86 -20.96
C PRO A 394 -4.69 -22.11 -20.94
N GLY A 395 -4.29 -23.25 -21.49
CA GLY A 395 -2.88 -23.58 -21.65
C GLY A 395 -2.60 -24.53 -22.81
N ILE A 396 -1.33 -24.59 -23.20
CA ILE A 396 -0.80 -25.52 -24.20
C ILE A 396 0.45 -26.18 -23.61
N TYR A 397 0.45 -27.51 -23.59
CA TYR A 397 1.47 -28.33 -22.93
C TYR A 397 2.09 -29.35 -23.89
N PHE A 398 3.39 -29.57 -23.72
CA PHE A 398 4.19 -30.52 -24.47
C PHE A 398 4.62 -31.68 -23.57
N CYS A 399 3.63 -32.44 -23.08
CA CYS A 399 3.85 -33.59 -22.23
C CYS A 399 3.90 -34.89 -23.05
N LYS A 400 5.06 -35.57 -23.07
CA LYS A 400 5.24 -36.84 -23.80
C LYS A 400 4.24 -37.91 -23.41
N PHE A 401 4.01 -38.11 -22.11
CA PHE A 401 3.05 -39.11 -21.60
C PHE A 401 1.60 -38.87 -22.07
N ILE A 402 1.25 -37.62 -22.44
CA ILE A 402 -0.08 -37.27 -22.97
C ILE A 402 -0.08 -37.35 -24.51
N ILE A 403 0.98 -36.87 -25.17
CA ILE A 403 1.02 -36.71 -26.63
C ILE A 403 1.46 -37.99 -27.36
N ASP A 404 2.38 -38.78 -26.82
CA ASP A 404 2.89 -39.99 -27.50
C ASP A 404 1.76 -40.97 -27.87
N PRO A 405 0.73 -41.25 -27.03
CA PRO A 405 -0.44 -42.03 -27.43
C PRO A 405 -1.23 -41.46 -28.63
N TYR A 406 -1.24 -40.14 -28.83
CA TYR A 406 -1.86 -39.49 -30.00
C TYR A 406 -0.95 -39.55 -31.25
N LEU A 407 0.35 -39.75 -31.08
CA LEU A 407 1.28 -40.03 -32.18
C LEU A 407 1.19 -41.48 -32.66
N GLU A 408 0.79 -42.41 -31.78
CA GLU A 408 0.61 -43.83 -32.09
C GLU A 408 -0.76 -44.14 -32.74
N ASP A 409 -1.83 -43.44 -32.34
CA ASP A 409 -3.19 -43.65 -32.89
C ASP A 409 -3.35 -43.02 -34.30
N PRO A 410 -3.65 -43.78 -35.36
CA PRO A 410 -3.89 -43.26 -36.72
C PRO A 410 -5.05 -42.26 -36.83
N ALA A 411 -6.00 -42.25 -35.90
CA ALA A 411 -7.08 -41.27 -35.86
C ALA A 411 -6.56 -39.85 -35.57
N HIS A 412 -5.47 -39.75 -34.80
CA HIS A 412 -4.87 -38.52 -34.32
C HIS A 412 -3.56 -38.16 -35.04
N SER A 413 -2.66 -39.14 -35.23
CA SER A 413 -1.30 -38.92 -35.74
C SER A 413 -1.25 -38.35 -37.16
N LYS A 414 -2.27 -38.63 -37.98
CA LYS A 414 -2.45 -38.00 -39.30
C LYS A 414 -2.51 -36.46 -39.25
N PHE A 415 -2.94 -35.89 -38.12
CA PHE A 415 -3.05 -34.44 -37.91
C PHE A 415 -1.84 -33.83 -37.21
N ILE A 416 -0.87 -34.62 -36.72
CA ILE A 416 0.28 -34.11 -35.96
C ILE A 416 1.54 -34.20 -36.82
N ASN A 417 2.38 -33.17 -36.75
CA ASN A 417 3.66 -33.11 -37.44
C ASN A 417 4.81 -33.31 -36.43
N LYS A 418 5.26 -34.55 -36.28
CA LYS A 418 6.27 -34.93 -35.28
C LYS A 418 7.58 -34.15 -35.41
N ASP A 419 8.07 -33.94 -36.64
CA ASP A 419 9.33 -33.24 -36.92
C ASP A 419 9.30 -31.75 -36.53
N VAL A 420 8.09 -31.16 -36.45
CA VAL A 420 7.89 -29.80 -35.93
C VAL A 420 7.66 -29.82 -34.43
N LEU A 421 6.83 -30.74 -33.92
CA LEU A 421 6.57 -30.96 -32.50
C LEU A 421 7.86 -31.17 -31.69
N ASP A 422 8.85 -31.88 -32.25
CA ASP A 422 10.12 -32.19 -31.56
C ASP A 422 10.93 -30.94 -31.15
N LYS A 423 10.59 -29.75 -31.68
CA LYS A 423 11.20 -28.45 -31.30
C LYS A 423 10.57 -27.83 -30.05
N TYR A 424 9.37 -28.26 -29.66
CA TYR A 424 8.57 -27.61 -28.61
C TYR A 424 8.67 -28.31 -27.24
N TRP A 425 9.31 -29.49 -27.14
CA TRP A 425 9.41 -30.22 -25.86
C TRP A 425 10.01 -29.38 -24.72
N ASP A 426 10.98 -28.51 -25.00
CA ASP A 426 11.63 -27.65 -23.99
C ASP A 426 10.88 -26.34 -23.67
N VAL A 427 9.82 -26.01 -24.43
CA VAL A 427 8.82 -25.00 -24.02
C VAL A 427 8.11 -25.46 -22.75
N GLY A 428 7.90 -26.78 -22.62
CA GLY A 428 7.25 -27.42 -21.49
C GLY A 428 5.75 -27.20 -21.51
N GLY A 429 5.29 -26.08 -20.95
CA GLY A 429 3.90 -25.67 -20.96
C GLY A 429 3.77 -24.17 -20.79
N VAL A 430 2.68 -23.63 -21.32
CA VAL A 430 2.26 -22.24 -21.08
C VAL A 430 0.82 -22.27 -20.60
N ARG A 431 0.56 -21.66 -19.45
CA ARG A 431 -0.78 -21.33 -18.94
C ARG A 431 -0.80 -19.85 -18.56
N ILE A 432 -1.95 -19.21 -18.79
CA ILE A 432 -2.21 -17.82 -18.38
C ILE A 432 -3.62 -17.80 -17.79
N GLU A 433 -3.73 -17.37 -16.55
CA GLU A 433 -4.95 -17.52 -15.77
C GLU A 433 -5.31 -16.27 -14.99
N ASP A 434 -6.60 -15.92 -15.01
CA ASP A 434 -7.17 -14.84 -14.22
C ASP A 434 -8.45 -15.29 -13.51
N ASN A 435 -8.82 -14.55 -12.46
CA ASN A 435 -10.06 -14.73 -11.71
C ASN A 435 -11.11 -13.72 -12.21
N ILE A 436 -12.20 -14.23 -12.75
CA ILE A 436 -13.19 -13.45 -13.48
C ILE A 436 -14.55 -13.52 -12.77
N LEU A 437 -15.05 -12.36 -12.34
CA LEU A 437 -16.42 -12.19 -11.86
C LEU A 437 -17.36 -12.06 -13.07
N VAL A 438 -18.34 -12.96 -13.18
CA VAL A 438 -19.37 -12.91 -14.23
C VAL A 438 -20.44 -11.91 -13.83
N THR A 439 -20.83 -11.02 -14.75
CA THR A 439 -21.93 -10.05 -14.55
C THR A 439 -23.08 -10.32 -15.51
N GLU A 440 -24.23 -9.65 -15.33
CA GLU A 440 -25.41 -9.80 -16.19
C GLU A 440 -25.09 -9.53 -17.68
N THR A 441 -24.22 -8.55 -17.95
CA THR A 441 -23.94 -8.06 -19.30
C THR A 441 -22.53 -8.36 -19.81
N GLY A 442 -21.63 -8.83 -18.94
CA GLY A 442 -20.21 -9.05 -19.25
C GLY A 442 -19.47 -9.70 -18.08
N HIS A 443 -18.29 -9.19 -17.78
CA HIS A 443 -17.43 -9.69 -16.72
C HIS A 443 -16.58 -8.58 -16.10
N GLU A 444 -15.95 -8.88 -14.96
CA GLU A 444 -14.86 -8.10 -14.37
C GLU A 444 -13.67 -9.03 -14.10
N ASN A 445 -12.47 -8.63 -14.54
CA ASN A 445 -11.24 -9.34 -14.20
C ASN A 445 -10.69 -8.83 -12.87
N LEU A 446 -10.62 -9.71 -11.86
CA LEU A 446 -10.16 -9.39 -10.50
C LEU A 446 -8.63 -9.43 -10.39
N THR A 447 -7.95 -10.02 -11.37
CA THR A 447 -6.50 -10.25 -11.37
C THR A 447 -5.75 -9.06 -11.98
N ASP A 448 -4.83 -8.47 -11.23
CA ASP A 448 -4.06 -7.27 -11.63
C ASP A 448 -2.62 -7.57 -12.09
N VAL A 449 -2.31 -8.85 -12.36
CA VAL A 449 -0.95 -9.29 -12.71
C VAL A 449 -0.70 -9.09 -14.21
N PRO A 450 0.41 -8.45 -14.63
CA PRO A 450 0.77 -8.28 -16.05
C PRO A 450 0.73 -9.58 -16.84
N ARG A 451 0.37 -9.51 -18.12
CA ARG A 451 0.24 -10.68 -19.02
C ARG A 451 0.39 -10.35 -20.51
N GLU A 452 0.55 -9.09 -20.88
CA GLU A 452 0.91 -8.77 -22.26
C GLU A 452 2.36 -9.19 -22.50
N LEU A 453 2.68 -9.66 -23.70
CA LEU A 453 3.99 -10.25 -23.95
C LEU A 453 5.12 -9.24 -23.69
N ASP A 454 4.96 -8.02 -24.18
CA ASP A 454 5.95 -6.94 -24.00
C ASP A 454 6.09 -6.54 -22.53
N GLU A 455 5.02 -6.65 -21.71
CA GLU A 455 5.11 -6.49 -20.26
C GLU A 455 5.96 -7.60 -19.63
N MET A 456 5.74 -8.86 -20.01
CA MET A 456 6.48 -9.99 -19.43
C MET A 456 7.97 -9.93 -19.78
N GLU A 457 8.34 -9.58 -21.02
CA GLU A 457 9.74 -9.38 -21.39
C GLU A 457 10.35 -8.14 -20.72
N ALA A 458 9.61 -7.04 -20.59
CA ALA A 458 10.11 -5.83 -19.94
C ALA A 458 10.26 -5.98 -18.41
N LEU A 459 9.36 -6.71 -17.74
CA LEU A 459 9.49 -7.10 -16.33
C LEU A 459 10.74 -7.95 -16.10
N GLN A 460 10.96 -8.98 -16.92
CA GLN A 460 12.10 -9.88 -16.75
C GLN A 460 13.42 -9.21 -17.14
N SER A 461 13.44 -8.36 -18.16
CA SER A 461 14.63 -7.58 -18.51
C SER A 461 14.99 -6.53 -17.44
N GLY A 462 14.02 -6.09 -16.64
CA GLY A 462 14.17 -5.08 -15.59
C GLY A 462 13.66 -3.70 -16.00
N PHE A 463 13.28 -3.51 -17.27
CA PHE A 463 12.74 -2.27 -17.84
C PHE A 463 11.31 -1.94 -17.39
N LEU A 464 10.63 -2.84 -16.66
CA LEU A 464 9.45 -2.53 -15.86
C LEU A 464 9.75 -2.78 -14.38
N ASP A 465 9.33 -1.85 -13.52
CA ASP A 465 9.07 -2.14 -12.12
C ASP A 465 8.09 -3.32 -12.05
N PRO A 466 8.25 -4.27 -11.11
CA PRO A 466 7.28 -5.33 -10.84
C PRO A 466 5.81 -4.88 -10.86
N ARG A 467 5.50 -3.64 -10.46
CA ARG A 467 4.17 -3.00 -10.50
C ARG A 467 3.62 -2.69 -11.91
N GLY A 468 4.35 -3.00 -12.99
CA GLY A 468 3.95 -2.74 -14.38
C GLY A 468 4.19 -1.30 -14.86
N THR A 469 5.07 -0.54 -14.20
CA THR A 469 5.44 0.81 -14.62
C THR A 469 6.84 0.83 -15.23
N HIS A 470 7.02 1.49 -16.39
CA HIS A 470 8.33 1.60 -17.04
C HIS A 470 9.40 2.10 -16.07
N GLN A 471 10.58 1.47 -16.10
CA GLN A 471 11.78 2.12 -15.62
C GLN A 471 11.87 3.48 -16.30
N VAL A 472 11.99 4.51 -15.48
CA VAL A 472 12.39 5.83 -15.99
C VAL A 472 13.86 5.68 -16.36
N ASP A 473 14.25 6.02 -17.60
CA ASP A 473 15.65 5.93 -18.08
C ASP A 473 16.64 6.86 -17.34
N PHE A 474 16.20 7.50 -16.25
CA PHE A 474 17.02 8.24 -15.32
C PHE A 474 17.11 7.46 -14.03
N VAL A 475 18.34 7.17 -13.59
CA VAL A 475 18.62 6.63 -12.27
C VAL A 475 17.85 7.46 -11.24
N VAL A 476 17.03 6.80 -10.42
CA VAL A 476 16.53 7.41 -9.19
C VAL A 476 17.73 7.46 -8.27
N ASP A 477 18.35 8.63 -8.14
CA ASP A 477 19.52 8.81 -7.30
C ASP A 477 19.20 8.36 -5.87
N ASP A 478 19.90 7.32 -5.41
CA ASP A 478 19.86 6.91 -4.01
C ASP A 478 20.31 8.10 -3.14
N LEU A 479 19.55 8.39 -2.07
CA LEU A 479 19.83 9.53 -1.20
C LEU A 479 21.29 9.51 -0.73
N PRO A 480 22.10 10.55 -1.03
CA PRO A 480 23.53 10.51 -0.75
C PRO A 480 23.79 10.39 0.76
N THR A 481 24.60 9.40 1.13
CA THR A 481 25.13 9.25 2.49
C THR A 481 25.89 10.51 2.90
N PRO A 482 25.60 11.13 4.05
CA PRO A 482 26.09 12.47 4.36
C PRO A 482 27.60 12.48 4.63
N THR A 483 28.36 13.01 3.66
CA THR A 483 29.79 13.30 3.82
C THR A 483 30.12 14.64 3.16
N SER A 484 30.67 15.56 3.96
CA SER A 484 31.35 16.82 3.59
C SER A 484 30.74 17.72 2.50
N LEU A 485 30.37 18.96 2.86
CA LEU A 485 30.80 20.18 2.15
C LEU A 485 30.61 21.47 2.99
N SER A 486 31.60 22.34 2.92
CA SER A 486 31.71 23.76 3.30
C SER A 486 32.77 24.35 2.34
N PRO A 487 32.89 25.66 2.03
CA PRO A 487 32.43 26.89 2.72
C PRO A 487 31.41 27.71 1.85
N GLY A 488 31.01 28.96 2.12
CA GLY A 488 31.23 29.85 3.29
C GLY A 488 31.91 31.20 2.97
N LEU A 489 31.13 32.27 2.77
CA LEU A 489 31.58 33.68 2.59
C LEU A 489 30.62 34.67 3.30
N SER A 490 31.17 35.70 3.93
CA SER A 490 30.41 36.80 4.55
C SER A 490 30.40 38.06 3.67
N PRO A 491 29.44 38.97 3.89
CA PRO A 491 29.85 40.36 4.12
C PRO A 491 29.15 41.06 5.30
N THR A 492 29.82 42.08 5.80
CA THR A 492 29.48 42.95 6.94
C THR A 492 28.60 44.13 6.57
N LEU A 493 27.81 44.64 7.54
CA LEU A 493 27.33 46.04 7.75
C LEU A 493 26.37 45.96 8.96
N SER A 494 26.21 46.88 9.92
CA SER A 494 26.90 48.05 10.49
C SER A 494 25.89 48.66 11.48
N ASN A 495 26.32 49.18 12.63
CA ASN A 495 25.44 49.73 13.68
C ASN A 495 24.65 50.98 13.23
N ASP A 496 23.48 51.23 13.84
CA ASP A 496 23.20 52.48 14.61
C ASP A 496 21.81 52.53 15.31
N LEU A 497 21.82 52.56 16.67
CA LEU A 497 21.01 53.38 17.61
C LEU A 497 19.44 53.35 17.61
N PRO A 498 18.76 53.80 18.70
CA PRO A 498 18.99 53.53 20.13
C PRO A 498 17.70 53.12 20.90
N ALA A 499 17.83 52.87 22.21
CA ALA A 499 16.78 52.31 23.08
C ALA A 499 15.67 53.29 23.55
N HIS A 500 14.54 52.72 23.97
CA HIS A 500 13.59 53.35 24.90
C HIS A 500 13.17 52.37 26.01
N GLU A 501 13.33 52.77 27.27
CA GLU A 501 12.99 51.96 28.45
C GLU A 501 11.48 51.95 28.75
N ILE A 502 10.90 50.79 29.11
CA ILE A 502 9.74 50.72 30.03
C ILE A 502 9.87 49.55 31.04
N ARG A 503 10.43 49.87 32.21
CA ARG A 503 10.04 49.47 33.59
C ARG A 503 9.62 48.00 33.92
N ARG A 504 10.46 47.30 34.69
CA ARG A 504 10.15 46.07 35.47
C ARG A 504 9.09 46.30 36.56
N VAL A 505 8.20 45.30 36.79
CA VAL A 505 7.61 45.00 38.12
C VAL A 505 7.42 43.49 38.37
N LYS A 506 8.30 42.93 39.22
CA LYS A 506 8.18 41.86 40.26
C LYS A 506 7.49 40.49 39.98
N SER A 507 7.97 39.50 40.72
CA SER A 507 7.84 38.05 40.54
C SER A 507 6.49 37.41 40.91
N SER A 508 6.14 36.35 40.18
CA SER A 508 4.90 35.58 40.29
C SER A 508 4.91 34.51 41.39
N SER A 509 4.86 34.93 42.67
CA SER A 509 4.59 34.04 43.81
C SER A 509 3.49 34.56 44.75
N ALA A 510 2.68 35.52 44.29
CA ALA A 510 1.66 36.21 45.08
C ALA A 510 0.28 36.28 44.38
N LEU A 511 -0.03 35.31 43.51
CA LEU A 511 -1.26 35.27 42.70
C LEU A 511 -2.15 34.04 42.96
N SER A 512 -2.03 33.44 44.15
CA SER A 512 -2.84 32.28 44.57
C SER A 512 -3.85 32.60 45.69
N ALA A 513 -4.04 33.87 46.05
CA ALA A 513 -4.94 34.27 47.14
C ALA A 513 -5.51 35.70 47.00
N ALA A 514 -6.34 35.94 45.98
CA ALA A 514 -7.45 36.92 45.99
C ALA A 514 -8.14 36.99 44.62
N LEU A 515 -9.29 36.33 44.48
CA LEU A 515 -10.51 36.82 43.79
C LEU A 515 -11.52 35.68 43.63
N SER A 516 -12.38 35.54 44.63
CA SER A 516 -13.67 34.87 44.51
C SER A 516 -14.73 35.92 44.18
N THR A 517 -15.16 36.01 42.92
CA THR A 517 -16.45 36.61 42.53
C THR A 517 -16.87 36.08 41.15
N GLN A 518 -18.17 36.07 40.88
CA GLN A 518 -18.80 35.28 39.82
C GLN A 518 -18.62 35.89 38.43
N GLU A 519 -18.32 35.05 37.44
CA GLU A 519 -18.69 35.23 36.03
C GLU A 519 -18.89 33.84 35.39
N GLU A 520 -19.82 33.72 34.45
CA GLU A 520 -20.35 32.43 33.97
C GLU A 520 -19.41 31.71 32.99
N GLN A 521 -19.38 30.37 33.05
CA GLN A 521 -18.53 29.55 32.19
C GLN A 521 -19.23 29.08 30.90
N PRO A 522 -18.53 29.17 29.75
CA PRO A 522 -18.60 28.18 28.69
C PRO A 522 -17.55 27.08 28.93
N LYS A 523 -17.99 25.90 29.36
CA LYS A 523 -17.14 24.69 29.42
C LYS A 523 -17.01 24.05 28.04
N ASP A 524 -15.81 24.07 27.43
CA ASP A 524 -15.17 22.86 26.88
C ASP A 524 -13.71 23.12 26.40
N SER A 525 -12.74 23.13 27.32
CA SER A 525 -11.31 23.22 26.99
C SER A 525 -10.69 21.83 26.76
N SER A 526 -11.01 21.24 25.60
CA SER A 526 -10.40 20.07 24.95
C SER A 526 -9.53 19.11 25.80
N LYS A 527 -10.06 17.90 26.01
CA LYS A 527 -9.38 16.72 26.59
C LYS A 527 -8.01 16.39 25.96
N TRP A 528 -7.75 16.86 24.74
CA TRP A 528 -6.47 16.68 24.06
C TRP A 528 -5.30 17.40 24.77
N LYS A 529 -5.52 18.59 25.34
CA LYS A 529 -4.48 19.29 26.12
C LYS A 529 -4.16 18.55 27.43
N SER A 530 -5.16 17.97 28.10
CA SER A 530 -4.94 17.08 29.25
C SER A 530 -4.17 15.83 28.86
N ALA A 531 -4.59 15.10 27.82
CA ALA A 531 -3.92 13.86 27.40
C ALA A 531 -2.46 14.11 26.96
N LEU A 532 -2.19 15.23 26.26
CA LEU A 532 -0.83 15.62 25.89
C LEU A 532 0.02 15.98 27.12
N GLY A 533 -0.56 16.71 28.08
CA GLY A 533 0.09 17.06 29.35
C GLY A 533 0.37 15.85 30.23
N GLU A 534 -0.58 14.90 30.34
CA GLU A 534 -0.43 13.65 31.07
C GLU A 534 0.65 12.75 30.44
N ALA A 535 0.69 12.62 29.10
CA ALA A 535 1.74 11.89 28.41
C ALA A 535 3.13 12.52 28.62
N GLN A 536 3.22 13.86 28.61
CA GLN A 536 4.48 14.58 28.90
C GLN A 536 4.91 14.44 30.37
N TYR A 537 3.95 14.48 31.31
CA TYR A 537 4.20 14.28 32.74
C TYR A 537 4.67 12.84 33.02
N PHE A 538 4.03 11.84 32.40
CA PHE A 538 4.39 10.44 32.52
C PHE A 538 5.76 10.12 31.90
N ALA A 539 6.08 10.72 30.74
CA ALA A 539 7.43 10.67 30.16
C ALA A 539 8.49 11.30 31.07
N GLY A 540 8.16 12.40 31.75
CA GLY A 540 9.02 13.05 32.74
C GLY A 540 9.28 12.21 33.99
N GLY A 541 8.30 11.40 34.41
CA GLY A 541 8.44 10.47 35.55
C GLY A 541 9.32 9.24 35.26
N LEU A 542 9.34 8.77 34.01
CA LEU A 542 10.08 7.56 33.60
C LEU A 542 11.51 7.81 33.11
N ILE A 543 11.86 9.06 32.77
CA ILE A 543 13.19 9.47 32.31
C ILE A 543 13.62 10.67 33.16
N SER A 544 14.01 10.38 34.40
CA SER A 544 13.96 11.30 35.55
C SER A 544 15.15 12.26 35.72
N HIS A 545 16.08 12.33 34.76
CA HIS A 545 17.28 13.15 34.87
C HIS A 545 17.44 14.11 33.67
N PRO A 546 17.43 15.44 33.89
CA PRO A 546 17.73 16.42 32.84
C PRO A 546 19.24 16.53 32.57
N ALA A 547 20.09 15.91 33.39
CA ALA A 547 21.54 15.90 33.23
C ALA A 547 22.13 14.49 33.42
N GLU A 548 23.18 14.16 32.67
CA GLU A 548 24.01 12.97 32.87
C GLU A 548 25.47 13.41 33.02
N SER A 549 26.14 12.92 34.07
CA SER A 549 27.45 13.39 34.52
C SER A 549 28.43 12.24 34.73
N ASN A 550 29.70 12.49 34.43
CA ASN A 550 30.82 11.66 34.84
C ASN A 550 31.86 12.50 35.59
N LYS A 551 33.05 11.94 35.86
CA LYS A 551 34.09 12.58 36.67
C LYS A 551 34.57 13.94 36.13
N HIS A 552 34.46 14.19 34.82
CA HIS A 552 35.07 15.35 34.16
C HIS A 552 34.12 16.16 33.27
N PHE A 553 32.92 15.64 33.01
CA PHE A 553 31.96 16.21 32.06
C PHE A 553 30.52 15.98 32.52
N SER A 554 29.64 16.94 32.23
CA SER A 554 28.18 16.80 32.40
C SER A 554 27.45 17.31 31.17
N ILE A 555 26.45 16.58 30.68
CA ILE A 555 25.53 17.06 29.64
C ILE A 555 24.13 17.25 30.24
N ILE A 556 23.67 18.50 30.25
CA ILE A 556 22.31 18.92 30.58
C ILE A 556 21.50 19.04 29.30
N ARG A 557 20.26 18.58 29.29
CA ARG A 557 19.33 18.64 28.16
C ARG A 557 18.12 19.49 28.53
N HIS A 558 17.84 20.51 27.73
CA HIS A 558 16.80 21.51 27.98
C HIS A 558 15.48 21.22 27.26
N SER A 559 15.34 20.03 26.65
CA SER A 559 14.10 19.55 26.02
C SER A 559 13.33 18.55 26.89
N HIS A 560 12.02 18.44 26.68
CA HIS A 560 11.21 17.37 27.29
C HIS A 560 11.69 15.98 26.86
N ALA A 561 11.53 14.97 27.72
CA ALA A 561 11.90 13.57 27.44
C ALA A 561 11.21 12.97 26.21
N LEU A 562 10.05 13.52 25.81
CA LEU A 562 9.39 13.26 24.53
C LEU A 562 9.56 14.46 23.60
N VAL A 563 10.18 14.24 22.45
CA VAL A 563 10.42 15.23 21.39
C VAL A 563 9.59 14.84 20.17
N TRP A 564 8.64 15.69 19.78
CA TRP A 564 7.83 15.46 18.58
C TRP A 564 8.58 15.94 17.33
N TYR A 565 8.80 15.06 16.37
CA TYR A 565 9.42 15.40 15.09
C TYR A 565 8.44 16.17 14.20
N ARG A 566 8.85 17.37 13.80
CA ARG A 566 8.09 18.34 13.00
C ARG A 566 8.86 18.76 11.74
N GLY A 567 9.63 17.85 11.16
CA GLY A 567 10.51 18.14 10.03
C GLY A 567 11.81 18.87 10.42
N PRO A 568 12.50 19.52 9.46
CA PRO A 568 13.84 20.11 9.63
C PRO A 568 13.98 21.22 10.70
N ALA A 569 12.88 21.70 11.27
CA ALA A 569 12.85 22.64 12.39
C ALA A 569 12.99 21.96 13.77
N THR A 570 12.96 20.63 13.84
CA THR A 570 13.06 19.89 15.11
C THR A 570 14.45 20.01 15.71
N SER A 571 14.56 20.42 16.97
CA SER A 571 15.84 20.57 17.66
C SER A 571 15.77 20.20 19.15
N VAL A 572 16.95 19.87 19.70
CA VAL A 572 17.17 19.52 21.11
C VAL A 572 18.32 20.38 21.65
N PRO A 573 18.02 21.41 22.46
CA PRO A 573 19.05 22.18 23.16
C PRO A 573 19.71 21.36 24.28
N ILE A 574 21.05 21.42 24.35
CA ILE A 574 21.87 20.87 25.43
C ILE A 574 22.92 21.87 25.92
N THR A 575 23.38 21.71 27.16
CA THR A 575 24.57 22.38 27.70
C THR A 575 25.57 21.33 28.18
N ILE A 576 26.82 21.45 27.76
CA ILE A 576 27.95 20.65 28.24
C ILE A 576 28.72 21.49 29.26
N LEU A 577 29.01 20.92 30.42
CA LEU A 577 29.93 21.43 31.43
C LEU A 577 31.14 20.51 31.49
N ALA A 578 32.34 21.07 31.65
CA ALA A 578 33.58 20.32 31.74
C ALA A 578 34.53 20.95 32.77
N ASP A 579 35.36 20.16 33.44
CA ASP A 579 36.37 20.69 34.38
C ASP A 579 37.55 21.35 33.63
N GLU A 580 37.81 20.90 32.41
CA GLU A 580 38.83 21.41 31.48
C GLU A 580 38.21 21.77 30.12
N PRO A 581 38.79 22.70 29.33
CA PRO A 581 38.26 23.08 28.04
C PRO A 581 38.05 21.89 27.10
N LEU A 582 36.85 21.75 26.56
CA LEU A 582 36.51 20.67 25.63
C LEU A 582 37.42 20.70 24.39
N PRO A 583 37.84 19.54 23.84
CA PRO A 583 38.71 19.50 22.66
C PRO A 583 38.12 20.31 21.49
N PRO A 584 38.93 21.12 20.77
CA PRO A 584 38.42 21.95 19.67
C PRO A 584 37.79 21.11 18.56
N THR A 585 38.34 19.91 18.30
CA THR A 585 37.91 18.92 17.30
C THR A 585 36.86 17.92 17.82
N ARG A 586 36.06 18.29 18.83
CA ARG A 586 35.00 17.41 19.36
C ARG A 586 33.81 17.34 18.40
N THR A 587 33.16 16.18 18.36
CA THR A 587 31.94 15.96 17.57
C THR A 587 30.78 15.52 18.48
N ILE A 588 29.55 15.86 18.10
CA ILE A 588 28.32 15.44 18.80
C ILE A 588 27.56 14.48 17.90
N TRP A 589 27.31 13.28 18.39
CA TRP A 589 26.62 12.22 17.66
C TRP A 589 25.31 11.84 18.34
N MET A 590 24.30 11.50 17.55
CA MET A 590 23.05 10.94 18.05
C MET A 590 23.09 9.42 17.96
N GLN A 591 23.10 8.76 19.11
CA GLN A 591 23.18 7.32 19.27
C GLN A 591 21.78 6.74 19.54
N GLN A 592 21.29 5.89 18.63
CA GLN A 592 20.04 5.13 18.83
C GLN A 592 20.24 3.99 19.84
N LYS A 593 19.28 3.79 20.73
CA LYS A 593 19.29 2.73 21.75
C LYS A 593 18.74 1.43 21.18
N GLY A 594 19.59 0.40 21.09
CA GLY A 594 19.21 -0.94 20.67
C GLY A 594 18.58 -1.80 21.79
N TYR A 595 18.13 -3.00 21.43
CA TYR A 595 17.35 -3.93 22.27
C TYR A 595 18.00 -4.36 23.60
N SER A 596 19.32 -4.23 23.77
CA SER A 596 20.10 -4.79 24.88
C SER A 596 20.54 -3.80 25.98
N GLY A 597 19.92 -2.62 26.05
CA GLY A 597 20.14 -1.65 27.14
C GLY A 597 21.55 -1.03 27.17
N SER A 598 21.92 -0.45 28.32
CA SER A 598 23.19 0.29 28.49
C SER A 598 24.43 -0.60 28.33
N VAL A 599 24.37 -1.85 28.78
CA VAL A 599 25.47 -2.83 28.67
C VAL A 599 25.80 -3.11 27.20
N GLY A 600 24.79 -3.31 26.36
CA GLY A 600 24.98 -3.50 24.91
C GLY A 600 25.53 -2.27 24.18
N MET A 601 25.21 -1.05 24.65
CA MET A 601 25.77 0.18 24.08
C MET A 601 27.28 0.33 24.39
N SER A 602 27.69 0.01 25.61
CA SER A 602 29.10 0.05 26.01
C SER A 602 29.94 -0.98 25.25
N LEU A 603 29.41 -2.19 25.06
CA LEU A 603 30.11 -3.26 24.32
C LEU A 603 30.31 -2.91 22.83
N LYS A 604 29.28 -2.34 22.17
CA LYS A 604 29.40 -1.88 20.77
C LYS A 604 30.36 -0.71 20.59
N ALA A 605 30.38 0.22 21.54
CA ALA A 605 31.34 1.33 21.54
C ALA A 605 32.79 0.82 21.73
N LEU A 606 33.01 -0.17 22.58
CA LEU A 606 34.33 -0.80 22.79
C LEU A 606 34.80 -1.63 21.57
N MET A 607 33.85 -2.14 20.78
CA MET A 607 34.11 -2.93 19.55
C MET A 607 34.06 -2.09 18.25
N GLY A 608 34.07 -0.74 18.34
CA GLY A 608 34.18 0.15 17.16
C GLY A 608 32.99 0.18 16.20
N THR A 609 31.90 -0.57 16.45
CA THR A 609 30.76 -0.70 15.54
C THR A 609 29.77 0.48 15.66
N THR A 610 30.23 1.65 15.22
CA THR A 610 29.55 2.96 15.39
C THR A 610 28.97 3.53 14.10
N GLY A 611 28.91 2.74 13.02
CA GLY A 611 28.48 3.17 11.68
C GLY A 611 27.02 3.62 11.56
N THR A 612 26.17 3.32 12.55
CA THR A 612 24.74 3.71 12.56
C THR A 612 24.44 4.97 13.39
N TRP A 613 25.45 5.66 13.91
CA TRP A 613 25.24 6.90 14.68
C TRP A 613 25.17 8.09 13.72
N LEU A 614 24.23 9.00 13.94
CA LEU A 614 24.05 10.18 13.10
C LEU A 614 24.94 11.31 13.62
N ASN A 615 25.76 11.92 12.76
CA ASN A 615 26.50 13.13 13.14
C ASN A 615 25.50 14.29 13.26
N VAL A 616 25.50 14.96 14.41
CA VAL A 616 24.62 16.09 14.71
C VAL A 616 25.41 17.24 15.34
N THR A 617 26.72 17.29 15.07
CA THR A 617 27.63 18.36 15.49
C THR A 617 27.11 19.70 14.94
N PRO A 618 26.78 20.69 15.79
CA PRO A 618 26.20 21.96 15.31
C PRO A 618 27.18 22.73 14.41
N ALA A 619 26.70 23.18 13.26
CA ALA A 619 27.47 23.99 12.30
C ALA A 619 27.75 25.43 12.78
N THR A 620 27.12 25.86 13.89
CA THR A 620 27.26 27.22 14.44
C THR A 620 27.21 27.17 15.96
N ARG A 621 28.11 27.91 16.62
CA ARG A 621 28.25 27.95 18.09
C ARG A 621 27.39 29.07 18.65
N ALA A 622 26.50 28.77 19.59
CA ALA A 622 25.76 29.81 20.31
C ALA A 622 26.71 30.56 21.26
N SER A 623 26.74 31.89 21.17
CA SER A 623 27.49 32.74 22.09
C SER A 623 26.69 33.05 23.37
N VAL A 624 27.37 33.56 24.40
CA VAL A 624 26.79 33.85 25.73
C VAL A 624 25.60 34.82 25.66
N GLU A 625 25.58 35.69 24.66
CA GLU A 625 24.49 36.65 24.38
C GLU A 625 23.11 36.01 24.14
N HIS A 626 23.06 34.70 23.84
CA HIS A 626 21.84 33.97 23.49
C HIS A 626 21.15 33.28 24.69
N LEU A 627 21.55 33.58 25.93
CA LEU A 627 21.00 32.99 27.16
C LEU A 627 20.41 34.06 28.09
N PRO A 628 19.30 33.77 28.82
CA PRO A 628 18.79 34.66 29.86
C PRO A 628 19.73 34.73 31.07
N GLU A 629 19.87 35.92 31.68
CA GLU A 629 20.79 36.24 32.80
C GLU A 629 20.62 35.40 34.10
N ALA A 630 19.67 34.47 34.18
CA ALA A 630 19.34 33.76 35.42
C ALA A 630 20.27 32.58 35.78
N ASP A 631 21.16 32.19 34.88
CA ASP A 631 21.81 30.86 34.85
C ASP A 631 23.33 30.87 35.11
N GLU A 632 23.88 31.89 35.77
CA GLU A 632 25.32 31.99 36.06
C GLU A 632 25.75 31.39 37.42
N ARG A 633 26.70 30.45 37.36
CA ARG A 633 27.64 30.10 38.44
C ARG A 633 29.00 29.71 37.82
N GLU A 634 30.08 30.13 38.47
CA GLU A 634 31.50 29.88 38.12
C GLU A 634 31.94 28.40 38.27
N PRO A 635 33.18 28.01 37.89
CA PRO A 635 34.04 28.47 36.79
C PRO A 635 34.44 27.24 35.95
N HIS A 636 33.51 26.67 35.21
CA HIS A 636 33.73 25.48 34.39
C HIS A 636 33.44 25.81 32.92
N PRO A 637 34.31 25.46 31.96
CA PRO A 637 34.03 25.66 30.53
C PRO A 637 32.65 25.09 30.15
N ARG A 638 31.72 26.02 29.89
CA ARG A 638 30.33 25.77 29.53
C ARG A 638 30.14 25.97 28.04
N GLU A 639 29.47 25.02 27.39
CA GLU A 639 29.04 25.15 26.00
C GLU A 639 27.58 24.79 25.82
N THR A 640 26.78 25.68 25.24
CA THR A 640 25.39 25.39 24.89
C THR A 640 25.27 25.17 23.39
N HIS A 641 24.57 24.09 23.01
CA HIS A 641 24.43 23.60 21.64
C HIS A 641 22.95 23.37 21.32
N ILE A 642 22.47 23.91 20.20
CA ILE A 642 21.14 23.59 19.66
C ILE A 642 21.32 22.50 18.61
N VAL A 643 21.02 21.26 18.99
CA VAL A 643 21.24 20.09 18.13
C VAL A 643 19.99 19.87 17.27
N ARG A 644 20.08 20.09 15.96
CA ARG A 644 18.98 19.76 15.03
C ARG A 644 18.83 18.24 14.92
N ILE A 645 17.60 17.77 14.89
CA ILE A 645 17.26 16.37 14.64
C ILE A 645 17.18 16.18 13.12
N PRO A 646 18.06 15.38 12.49
CA PRO A 646 18.07 15.19 11.04
C PRO A 646 16.87 14.36 10.58
N ALA A 647 16.47 14.50 9.32
CA ALA A 647 15.38 13.71 8.73
C ALA A 647 15.66 12.20 8.65
N ALA A 648 16.93 11.79 8.77
CA ALA A 648 17.34 10.39 8.92
C ALA A 648 17.02 9.79 10.31
N ALA A 649 16.60 10.62 11.28
CA ALA A 649 16.19 10.16 12.60
C ALA A 649 14.82 9.47 12.53
N THR A 650 14.81 8.16 12.75
CA THR A 650 13.57 7.37 12.88
C THR A 650 12.95 7.55 14.26
N ASP A 651 11.67 7.17 14.39
CA ASP A 651 11.00 7.04 15.69
C ASP A 651 11.79 6.09 16.62
N GLY A 652 12.13 6.56 17.82
CA GLY A 652 12.81 5.71 18.80
C GLY A 652 13.48 6.47 19.95
N TYR A 653 14.25 5.73 20.74
CA TYR A 653 14.99 6.26 21.90
C TYR A 653 16.44 6.56 21.51
N PHE A 654 16.88 7.78 21.78
CA PHE A 654 18.21 8.29 21.43
C PHE A 654 18.89 8.95 22.62
N ARG A 655 20.22 9.05 22.58
CA ARG A 655 20.99 10.02 23.37
C ARG A 655 22.00 10.74 22.50
N LEU A 656 22.42 11.92 22.93
CA LEU A 656 23.52 12.65 22.32
C LEU A 656 24.82 12.22 23.03
N VAL A 657 25.91 12.03 22.29
CA VAL A 657 27.23 11.69 22.84
C VAL A 657 28.29 12.63 22.27
N VAL A 658 29.09 13.21 23.15
CA VAL A 658 30.23 14.07 22.79
C VAL A 658 31.45 13.18 22.66
N CYS A 659 32.15 13.27 21.53
CA CYS A 659 33.32 12.46 21.21
C CYS A 659 34.57 13.33 21.01
N ALA A 660 35.74 12.77 21.36
CA ALA A 660 37.03 13.42 21.09
C ALA A 660 37.59 13.03 19.70
N GLY A 661 38.00 14.05 18.94
CA GLY A 661 38.54 13.90 17.58
C GLY A 661 37.44 13.83 16.51
N GLU A 662 37.83 14.15 15.27
CA GLU A 662 36.91 14.23 14.13
C GLU A 662 36.31 12.85 13.80
N ASP A 663 37.12 11.79 13.72
CA ASP A 663 36.65 10.45 13.30
C ASP A 663 36.64 9.36 14.39
N ASN A 664 37.41 9.53 15.47
CA ASN A 664 37.71 8.41 16.40
C ASN A 664 36.56 8.00 17.34
N LYS A 665 35.42 8.71 17.33
CA LYS A 665 34.18 8.42 18.09
C LYS A 665 34.37 7.98 19.57
N LYS A 666 35.44 8.44 20.20
CA LYS A 666 35.78 8.14 21.59
C LYS A 666 34.90 8.98 22.51
N ILE A 667 33.85 8.37 23.06
CA ILE A 667 32.87 9.03 23.93
C ILE A 667 33.59 9.68 25.14
N LEU A 668 33.41 10.99 25.29
CA LEU A 668 33.77 11.76 26.49
C LEU A 668 32.63 11.75 27.51
N CYS A 669 31.40 11.97 27.05
CA CYS A 669 30.17 11.92 27.85
C CYS A 669 28.93 11.71 26.97
N GLY A 670 27.82 11.31 27.60
CA GLY A 670 26.51 11.17 26.96
C GLY A 670 25.45 12.03 27.67
N SER A 671 24.39 12.37 26.95
CA SER A 671 23.19 13.01 27.49
C SER A 671 22.23 11.96 28.03
N PRO A 672 21.29 12.37 28.91
CA PRO A 672 20.12 11.57 29.19
C PRO A 672 19.41 11.15 27.90
N VAL A 673 18.84 9.94 27.90
CA VAL A 673 18.06 9.39 26.79
C VAL A 673 16.76 10.19 26.62
N PHE A 674 16.29 10.35 25.38
CA PHE A 674 15.01 10.94 25.04
C PHE A 674 14.34 10.16 23.89
N ARG A 675 13.02 10.26 23.80
CA ARG A 675 12.19 9.63 22.76
C ARG A 675 11.88 10.67 21.68
N ILE A 676 12.28 10.39 20.45
CA ILE A 676 11.83 11.14 19.26
C ILE A 676 10.62 10.40 18.71
N ALA A 677 9.48 11.08 18.58
CA ALA A 677 8.24 10.51 18.06
C ALA A 677 7.62 11.34 16.91
N SER A 678 7.06 10.68 15.90
CA SER A 678 6.31 11.32 14.82
C SER A 678 4.84 10.88 14.80
N THR A 679 4.00 11.54 14.00
CA THR A 679 2.59 11.15 13.82
C THR A 679 2.38 10.02 12.81
N SER A 680 3.43 9.23 12.52
CA SER A 680 3.34 8.05 11.66
C SER A 680 2.59 6.92 12.37
N THR A 681 1.74 6.20 11.64
CA THR A 681 1.05 4.99 12.13
C THR A 681 1.84 3.71 11.87
N ASP A 682 3.13 3.82 11.55
CA ASP A 682 4.02 2.69 11.26
C ASP A 682 4.41 1.90 12.52
N VAL A 683 4.57 0.58 12.36
CA VAL A 683 4.88 -0.39 13.43
C VAL A 683 6.31 -0.21 13.96
N SER A 684 7.16 0.52 13.23
CA SER A 684 8.49 0.95 13.69
C SER A 684 8.46 1.76 15.00
N THR A 685 7.34 2.40 15.34
CA THR A 685 7.14 3.23 16.55
C THR A 685 7.44 2.52 17.89
N VAL A 686 7.48 1.19 17.97
CA VAL A 686 7.70 0.45 19.24
C VAL A 686 9.17 -0.04 19.40
N ARG A 687 10.05 0.19 18.41
CA ARG A 687 11.43 -0.32 18.47
C ARG A 687 12.28 0.40 19.53
N GLY A 688 12.76 -0.36 20.52
CA GLY A 688 13.71 0.10 21.55
C GLY A 688 13.10 0.50 22.89
N SER A 689 11.77 0.38 23.07
CA SER A 689 11.12 0.53 24.38
C SER A 689 11.55 -0.58 25.35
N SER A 690 11.77 -0.24 26.62
CA SER A 690 11.88 -1.25 27.69
C SER A 690 10.50 -1.52 28.30
N LEU A 691 10.33 -2.65 29.02
CA LEU A 691 9.08 -2.98 29.73
C LEU A 691 8.59 -1.82 30.62
N SER A 692 9.50 -1.02 31.18
CA SER A 692 9.19 0.19 31.96
C SER A 692 8.61 1.36 31.15
N THR A 693 8.89 1.47 29.84
CA THR A 693 8.41 2.60 29.01
C THR A 693 7.20 2.27 28.15
N MET A 694 6.69 1.03 28.19
CA MET A 694 5.49 0.62 27.44
C MET A 694 4.23 1.48 27.69
N PRO A 695 3.88 1.92 28.93
CA PRO A 695 2.67 2.71 29.13
C PRO A 695 2.75 4.10 28.49
N LEU A 696 3.96 4.64 28.25
CA LEU A 696 4.15 5.89 27.49
C LEU A 696 3.80 5.70 26.01
N GLU A 697 4.26 4.60 25.39
CA GLU A 697 3.95 4.28 23.98
C GLU A 697 2.43 4.06 23.80
N MET A 698 1.76 3.46 24.80
CA MET A 698 0.31 3.30 24.79
C MET A 698 -0.43 4.64 24.93
N GLY A 699 0.07 5.55 25.78
CA GLY A 699 -0.45 6.93 25.88
C GLY A 699 -0.27 7.75 24.59
N ILE A 700 0.88 7.63 23.91
CA ILE A 700 1.14 8.25 22.60
C ILE A 700 0.16 7.72 21.55
N LYS A 701 -0.06 6.40 21.51
CA LYS A 701 -1.03 5.77 20.60
C LYS A 701 -2.46 6.28 20.85
N VAL A 702 -2.89 6.34 22.10
CA VAL A 702 -4.22 6.85 22.50
C VAL A 702 -4.38 8.33 22.17
N ALA A 703 -3.38 9.17 22.42
CA ALA A 703 -3.43 10.60 22.08
C ALA A 703 -3.59 10.84 20.56
N THR A 704 -2.89 10.06 19.74
CA THR A 704 -3.00 10.09 18.27
C THR A 704 -4.39 9.62 17.81
N THR A 705 -4.92 8.54 18.39
CA THR A 705 -6.28 8.05 18.09
C THR A 705 -7.37 9.05 18.49
N ILE A 706 -7.30 9.65 19.68
CA ILE A 706 -8.29 10.63 20.16
C ILE A 706 -8.24 11.92 19.34
N GLY A 707 -7.05 12.41 18.98
CA GLY A 707 -6.89 13.56 18.08
C GLY A 707 -7.62 13.36 16.75
N SER A 708 -7.54 12.14 16.18
CA SER A 708 -8.24 11.80 14.93
C SER A 708 -9.77 11.78 15.05
N GLN A 709 -10.31 11.47 16.24
CA GLN A 709 -11.75 11.41 16.48
C GLN A 709 -12.36 12.77 16.84
N VAL A 710 -11.65 13.62 17.58
CA VAL A 710 -12.13 14.98 17.91
C VAL A 710 -12.26 15.85 16.65
N ALA A 711 -11.33 15.73 15.71
CA ALA A 711 -11.40 16.44 14.42
C ALA A 711 -12.66 16.08 13.60
N LYS A 712 -13.16 14.84 13.68
CA LYS A 712 -14.42 14.43 13.03
C LYS A 712 -15.69 14.96 13.71
N LYS A 713 -15.61 15.42 14.97
CA LYS A 713 -16.79 15.85 15.73
C LYS A 713 -17.17 17.32 15.47
N TYR A 714 -16.21 18.15 15.04
CA TYR A 714 -16.45 19.56 14.70
C TYR A 714 -16.81 19.82 13.23
N THR A 715 -16.63 18.83 12.35
CA THR A 715 -17.05 18.92 10.93
C THR A 715 -18.56 18.71 10.72
N GLY A 716 -19.33 18.39 11.76
CA GLY A 716 -20.73 17.97 11.67
C GLY A 716 -21.81 19.07 11.57
N VAL A 717 -21.45 20.36 11.61
CA VAL A 717 -22.44 21.47 11.68
C VAL A 717 -22.26 22.54 10.57
N ALA A 718 -21.28 22.37 9.67
CA ALA A 718 -21.09 23.25 8.50
C ALA A 718 -21.70 22.68 7.20
N GLY A 719 -22.62 21.71 7.30
CA GLY A 719 -23.14 20.92 6.17
C GLY A 719 -24.48 21.36 5.59
N VAL A 720 -25.08 22.48 6.03
CA VAL A 720 -26.47 22.87 5.67
C VAL A 720 -26.60 24.35 5.26
N VAL A 721 -25.82 24.83 4.28
CA VAL A 721 -26.22 25.89 3.32
C VAL A 721 -25.38 25.80 2.01
N VAL A 722 -25.46 24.70 1.25
CA VAL A 722 -24.95 24.70 -0.15
C VAL A 722 -25.87 23.90 -1.08
N GLU A 723 -27.18 24.17 -1.03
CA GLU A 723 -28.12 23.66 -2.05
C GLU A 723 -29.21 24.69 -2.39
N GLN A 724 -28.80 25.93 -2.66
CA GLN A 724 -29.64 26.95 -3.30
C GLN A 724 -28.77 28.08 -3.87
N GLY A 725 -28.17 27.84 -5.05
CA GLY A 725 -27.29 28.83 -5.71
C GLY A 725 -27.10 28.64 -7.23
N ALA A 726 -27.64 27.58 -7.81
CA ALA A 726 -27.49 27.29 -9.24
C ALA A 726 -28.61 27.93 -10.07
N LYS A 727 -28.52 29.26 -10.33
CA LYS A 727 -29.11 29.97 -11.50
C LYS A 727 -28.90 31.49 -11.42
N ARG A 728 -27.89 32.02 -12.14
CA ARG A 728 -27.99 33.15 -13.10
C ARG A 728 -26.62 33.68 -13.55
N LEU A 729 -26.61 34.26 -14.77
CA LEU A 729 -25.62 35.16 -15.37
C LEU A 729 -24.30 34.56 -15.92
N THR A 730 -24.33 34.24 -17.22
CA THR A 730 -23.28 34.67 -18.16
C THR A 730 -23.41 36.18 -18.42
N PRO A 731 -22.30 36.94 -18.45
CA PRO A 731 -21.98 37.75 -19.65
C PRO A 731 -20.47 37.94 -19.99
N THR A 732 -20.14 37.71 -21.27
CA THR A 732 -19.31 38.52 -22.21
C THR A 732 -18.12 39.42 -21.78
N ASN A 733 -16.99 39.19 -22.48
CA ASN A 733 -16.02 40.12 -23.12
C ASN A 733 -15.36 41.31 -22.37
N ALA A 734 -14.03 41.18 -22.21
CA ALA A 734 -12.95 42.12 -22.60
C ALA A 734 -12.88 43.61 -22.14
N THR A 735 -11.65 44.03 -21.78
CA THR A 735 -11.02 45.39 -21.92
C THR A 735 -10.80 46.23 -20.64
N ILE A 736 -9.61 46.11 -20.02
CA ILE A 736 -8.86 47.19 -19.30
C ILE A 736 -7.35 46.89 -19.52
N LYS A 737 -6.64 47.49 -20.49
CA LYS A 737 -5.98 48.82 -20.57
C LYS A 737 -4.56 48.92 -19.95
N LYS A 738 -3.56 49.09 -20.83
CA LYS A 738 -2.13 49.44 -20.59
C LYS A 738 -1.93 50.85 -20.00
N VAL A 739 -0.78 51.06 -19.34
CA VAL A 739 0.11 52.27 -19.19
C VAL A 739 0.77 52.24 -17.79
N ALA A 740 2.09 52.42 -17.58
CA ALA A 740 3.28 52.47 -18.46
C ALA A 740 4.59 52.28 -17.64
N HIS A 741 5.70 51.98 -18.31
CA HIS A 741 7.07 51.93 -17.75
C HIS A 741 7.45 53.19 -16.94
N THR A 742 8.19 53.01 -15.83
CA THR A 742 9.55 53.57 -15.59
C THR A 742 10.08 53.11 -14.23
N ALA A 743 11.02 52.15 -14.18
CA ALA A 743 12.08 52.01 -13.13
C ALA A 743 12.91 50.69 -13.25
N TYR A 744 13.53 50.40 -14.40
CA TYR A 744 14.48 49.26 -14.50
C TYR A 744 15.82 49.66 -15.15
N HIS A 745 16.56 50.51 -14.43
CA HIS A 745 17.98 50.80 -14.71
C HIS A 745 18.72 51.08 -13.40
N LYS A 746 18.86 50.07 -12.51
CA LYS A 746 19.73 50.16 -11.33
C LYS A 746 20.15 48.84 -10.65
N THR A 747 20.47 47.80 -11.42
CA THR A 747 21.29 46.66 -10.98
C THR A 747 21.89 45.99 -12.22
N GLY A 748 23.20 45.70 -12.21
CA GLY A 748 23.97 45.30 -13.39
C GLY A 748 23.83 43.85 -13.84
N LEU A 749 22.64 43.23 -13.72
CA LEU A 749 22.39 41.83 -14.14
C LEU A 749 21.46 41.70 -15.37
N GLY A 750 20.91 42.80 -15.89
CA GLY A 750 19.83 42.77 -16.90
C GLY A 750 20.19 42.30 -18.32
N ALA A 751 21.38 41.74 -18.57
CA ALA A 751 21.80 41.31 -19.90
C ALA A 751 21.23 39.91 -20.27
N ALA A 752 21.50 38.89 -19.45
CA ALA A 752 21.12 37.51 -19.75
C ALA A 752 19.59 37.29 -19.79
N VAL A 753 18.84 37.95 -18.90
CA VAL A 753 17.38 37.84 -18.83
C VAL A 753 16.69 38.57 -20.00
N SER A 754 17.34 39.55 -20.63
CA SER A 754 16.70 40.37 -21.68
C SER A 754 16.49 39.64 -23.01
N GLU A 755 17.28 38.63 -23.37
CA GLU A 755 17.09 37.91 -24.64
C GLU A 755 16.02 36.82 -24.50
N THR A 756 16.05 36.04 -23.42
CA THR A 756 15.04 35.01 -23.10
C THR A 756 13.64 35.62 -22.94
N TRP A 757 13.53 36.85 -22.42
CA TRP A 757 12.24 37.54 -22.29
C TRP A 757 11.72 38.15 -23.61
N LYS A 758 12.60 38.41 -24.59
CA LYS A 758 12.21 38.93 -25.91
C LYS A 758 11.76 37.82 -26.87
N ASN A 759 12.28 36.62 -26.72
CA ASN A 759 11.96 35.47 -27.56
C ASN A 759 10.80 34.65 -26.96
N GLY A 760 9.57 34.97 -27.36
CA GLY A 760 8.41 34.06 -27.27
C GLY A 760 7.50 34.16 -26.04
N LYS A 761 8.03 34.22 -24.81
CA LYS A 761 7.24 33.98 -23.57
C LYS A 761 6.29 35.12 -23.10
N ALA A 762 6.10 36.19 -23.88
CA ALA A 762 5.58 37.47 -23.38
C ALA A 762 4.04 37.62 -23.24
N GLY A 763 3.23 36.69 -23.75
CA GLY A 763 1.78 36.93 -23.92
C GLY A 763 0.92 36.93 -22.65
N ARG A 764 1.28 36.12 -21.64
CA ARG A 764 0.37 35.73 -20.53
C ARG A 764 0.69 36.35 -19.16
N TYR A 765 1.95 36.73 -18.92
CA TYR A 765 2.46 37.15 -17.60
C TYR A 765 2.66 38.66 -17.42
N ASP A 766 2.61 39.45 -18.50
CA ASP A 766 2.77 40.91 -18.49
C ASP A 766 1.87 41.64 -17.44
N PRO A 767 0.62 41.20 -17.16
CA PRO A 767 -0.21 41.82 -16.12
C PRO A 767 0.21 41.50 -14.67
N LEU A 768 0.83 40.34 -14.43
CA LEU A 768 1.16 39.84 -13.09
C LEU A 768 2.41 40.52 -12.50
N VAL A 769 3.42 40.75 -13.35
CA VAL A 769 4.69 41.38 -12.96
C VAL A 769 4.53 42.90 -12.77
N ALA A 770 3.57 43.52 -13.45
CA ALA A 770 3.37 44.97 -13.44
C ALA A 770 2.79 45.53 -12.13
N ASP A 771 2.09 44.70 -11.34
CA ASP A 771 1.39 45.12 -10.11
C ASP A 771 2.13 44.68 -8.82
N SER A 772 3.15 43.83 -8.93
CA SER A 772 3.96 43.38 -7.78
C SER A 772 4.93 44.48 -7.32
N GLY A 773 4.46 45.33 -6.39
CA GLY A 773 5.22 46.43 -5.78
C GLY A 773 6.38 45.99 -4.87
N LEU A 774 7.42 45.39 -5.46
CA LEU A 774 8.58 44.85 -4.76
C LEU A 774 9.68 45.91 -4.56
N ASP A 775 9.67 46.58 -3.40
CA ASP A 775 10.80 47.39 -2.89
C ASP A 775 11.99 46.54 -2.40
N ALA A 776 11.89 45.20 -2.47
CA ALA A 776 12.90 44.26 -1.99
C ALA A 776 13.71 43.62 -3.15
N PRO A 777 15.04 43.41 -2.99
CA PRO A 777 15.86 42.78 -4.01
C PRO A 777 15.46 41.32 -4.24
N LEU A 778 15.45 40.91 -5.52
CA LEU A 778 15.13 39.56 -5.97
C LEU A 778 16.13 38.53 -5.38
N GLN A 779 15.61 37.58 -4.59
CA GLN A 779 16.40 36.54 -3.95
C GLN A 779 16.46 35.30 -4.87
N ILE A 780 17.68 34.89 -5.26
CA ILE A 780 17.95 33.64 -5.98
C ILE A 780 18.15 32.48 -5.01
N ILE A 781 17.90 31.25 -5.46
CA ILE A 781 18.13 30.03 -4.66
C ILE A 781 19.52 29.43 -4.92
N GLY A 782 20.21 28.99 -3.85
CA GLY A 782 21.52 28.32 -3.94
C GLY A 782 22.66 29.16 -4.53
N THR A 783 23.85 28.57 -4.59
CA THR A 783 25.06 29.21 -5.14
C THR A 783 25.08 29.19 -6.67
N ASP A 784 26.02 29.93 -7.27
CA ASP A 784 26.22 29.92 -8.72
C ASP A 784 26.91 28.65 -9.23
N ASP A 785 27.47 27.82 -8.33
CA ASP A 785 28.13 26.55 -8.64
C ASP A 785 27.15 25.40 -8.96
N GLY A 786 25.84 25.59 -8.70
CA GLY A 786 24.78 24.62 -9.01
C GLY A 786 23.80 24.38 -7.85
N PRO A 787 22.80 23.49 -8.04
CA PRO A 787 21.90 23.07 -6.97
C PRO A 787 22.64 22.29 -5.86
N GLU A 788 22.28 22.56 -4.61
CA GLU A 788 22.83 21.85 -3.45
C GLU A 788 21.98 20.61 -3.08
N ALA A 789 22.64 19.56 -2.56
CA ALA A 789 21.97 18.33 -2.13
C ALA A 789 20.82 18.62 -1.13
N PRO A 790 19.61 18.05 -1.32
CA PRO A 790 19.30 16.86 -2.12
C PRO A 790 18.86 17.15 -3.57
N PHE A 791 19.12 18.34 -4.12
CA PHE A 791 18.80 18.68 -5.50
C PHE A 791 20.02 18.46 -6.43
N PRO A 792 19.81 18.10 -7.72
CA PRO A 792 18.53 17.90 -8.39
C PRO A 792 17.80 16.62 -7.92
N TYR A 793 16.51 16.71 -7.62
CA TYR A 793 15.70 15.55 -7.21
C TYR A 793 14.68 15.17 -8.30
N LYS A 794 14.85 13.99 -8.90
CA LYS A 794 14.15 13.54 -10.12
C LYS A 794 12.99 12.59 -9.80
N PHE A 795 11.83 12.83 -10.39
CA PHE A 795 10.70 11.90 -10.36
C PHE A 795 9.82 12.03 -11.61
N ALA A 796 8.85 11.13 -11.78
CA ALA A 796 7.85 11.21 -12.85
C ALA A 796 6.44 10.96 -12.32
N GLY A 797 5.44 11.42 -13.06
CA GLY A 797 4.03 11.16 -12.78
C GLY A 797 3.18 11.22 -14.04
N LYS A 798 1.95 10.75 -13.96
CA LYS A 798 0.98 10.82 -15.06
C LYS A 798 0.06 12.01 -14.87
N VAL A 799 -0.15 12.81 -15.92
CA VAL A 799 -0.99 14.01 -15.84
C VAL A 799 -2.47 13.62 -15.81
N VAL A 800 -3.16 14.03 -14.76
CA VAL A 800 -4.59 13.74 -14.55
C VAL A 800 -5.43 15.02 -14.45
N ARG A 801 -6.74 14.88 -14.67
CA ARG A 801 -7.70 15.98 -14.53
C ARG A 801 -7.75 16.49 -13.09
N GLY A 802 -7.48 17.78 -12.91
CA GLY A 802 -7.64 18.50 -11.65
C GLY A 802 -9.00 19.19 -11.53
N THR A 803 -9.15 20.04 -10.51
CA THR A 803 -10.37 20.85 -10.29
C THR A 803 -10.51 22.05 -11.25
N GLY A 804 -9.43 22.43 -11.95
CA GLY A 804 -9.39 23.63 -12.82
C GLY A 804 -9.42 24.97 -12.07
N ILE A 805 -9.45 24.95 -10.73
CA ILE A 805 -9.60 26.13 -9.87
C ILE A 805 -8.40 27.08 -10.02
N SER A 806 -7.17 26.56 -10.04
CA SER A 806 -5.95 27.35 -10.19
C SER A 806 -5.97 28.21 -11.47
N THR A 807 -6.32 27.61 -12.61
CA THR A 807 -6.47 28.32 -13.88
C THR A 807 -7.64 29.32 -13.87
N ARG A 808 -8.79 28.93 -13.29
CA ARG A 808 -10.03 29.71 -13.33
C ARG A 808 -10.06 30.90 -12.37
N GLU A 809 -9.47 30.76 -11.20
CA GLU A 809 -9.60 31.72 -10.09
C GLU A 809 -8.31 32.54 -9.85
N TYR A 810 -7.14 31.98 -10.19
CA TYR A 810 -5.85 32.67 -10.03
C TYR A 810 -5.10 32.90 -11.36
N GLY A 811 -5.58 32.34 -12.47
CA GLY A 811 -4.90 32.42 -13.77
C GLY A 811 -3.69 31.50 -13.93
N ILE A 812 -3.45 30.57 -12.99
CA ILE A 812 -2.24 29.73 -12.92
C ILE A 812 -2.53 28.33 -13.50
N PRO A 813 -2.06 27.96 -14.71
CA PRO A 813 -2.31 26.66 -15.31
C PRO A 813 -1.46 25.54 -14.66
N THR A 814 -2.08 24.67 -13.86
CA THR A 814 -1.36 23.57 -13.17
C THR A 814 -1.73 22.18 -13.71
N ALA A 815 -0.74 21.41 -14.18
CA ALA A 815 -0.85 19.97 -14.36
C ALA A 815 -0.86 19.26 -12.99
N ASN A 816 -1.76 18.31 -12.80
CA ASN A 816 -1.81 17.50 -11.56
C ASN A 816 -1.24 16.12 -11.85
N LEU A 817 -0.30 15.65 -11.02
CA LEU A 817 0.35 14.35 -11.23
C LEU A 817 -0.23 13.26 -10.32
N SER A 818 -0.65 12.16 -10.94
CA SER A 818 -0.83 10.85 -10.30
C SER A 818 0.44 10.00 -10.46
N GLU A 819 0.45 8.78 -9.92
CA GLU A 819 1.55 7.80 -10.01
C GLU A 819 2.91 8.22 -9.40
N VAL A 820 3.07 9.47 -8.95
CA VAL A 820 4.25 9.91 -8.18
C VAL A 820 4.41 9.07 -6.91
N GLY A 821 5.63 8.71 -6.51
CA GLY A 821 5.92 7.97 -5.29
C GLY A 821 5.37 8.63 -4.01
N ASP A 822 4.89 7.82 -3.06
CA ASP A 822 4.37 8.35 -1.79
C ASP A 822 5.50 8.85 -0.87
N ASP A 823 6.72 8.34 -1.05
CA ASP A 823 7.94 8.87 -0.46
C ASP A 823 8.19 10.33 -0.87
N VAL A 824 8.05 10.68 -2.15
CA VAL A 824 8.15 12.06 -2.63
C VAL A 824 7.08 12.93 -1.97
N LYS A 825 5.82 12.47 -1.98
CA LYS A 825 4.69 13.20 -1.38
C LYS A 825 4.85 13.40 0.13
N MET A 826 5.47 12.46 0.84
CA MET A 826 5.66 12.51 2.29
C MET A 826 6.92 13.27 2.72
N ARG A 827 8.00 13.24 1.91
CA ARG A 827 9.31 13.80 2.27
C ARG A 827 9.58 15.18 1.68
N MET A 828 9.05 15.47 0.49
CA MET A 828 9.33 16.70 -0.27
C MET A 828 8.17 17.70 -0.19
N GLY A 829 7.66 18.02 1.00
CA GLY A 829 6.56 18.99 1.15
C GLY A 829 7.01 20.45 0.99
N GLY A 830 6.36 21.23 0.11
CA GLY A 830 6.72 22.63 -0.14
C GLY A 830 6.40 23.13 -1.55
N VAL A 831 6.95 24.30 -1.89
CA VAL A 831 7.00 24.86 -3.25
C VAL A 831 8.45 24.89 -3.71
N PHE A 832 8.70 24.47 -4.95
CA PHE A 832 10.04 24.23 -5.49
C PHE A 832 10.19 24.83 -6.89
N ALA A 833 11.38 25.37 -7.17
CA ALA A 833 11.84 25.63 -8.52
C ALA A 833 12.30 24.30 -9.15
N ALA A 834 11.91 24.05 -10.40
CA ALA A 834 12.12 22.77 -11.06
C ALA A 834 12.27 22.91 -12.58
N TRP A 835 12.75 21.86 -13.23
CA TRP A 835 12.53 21.61 -14.65
C TRP A 835 11.43 20.56 -14.83
N ALA A 836 10.59 20.72 -15.85
CA ALA A 836 9.55 19.75 -16.22
C ALA A 836 9.58 19.47 -17.73
N ARG A 837 9.40 18.22 -18.10
CA ARG A 837 9.38 17.73 -19.49
C ARG A 837 8.17 16.81 -19.71
N VAL A 838 7.36 17.09 -20.74
CA VAL A 838 6.21 16.24 -21.09
C VAL A 838 6.66 15.18 -22.08
N THR A 839 6.32 13.91 -21.83
CA THR A 839 6.66 12.79 -22.71
C THR A 839 5.45 12.45 -23.59
N PRO A 840 5.56 12.52 -24.94
CA PRO A 840 4.48 12.15 -25.84
C PRO A 840 4.12 10.66 -25.76
N THR A 841 2.92 10.33 -26.23
CA THR A 841 2.42 8.94 -26.30
C THR A 841 2.47 8.45 -27.75
N ASN A 842 2.36 7.13 -27.98
CA ASN A 842 2.33 6.55 -29.34
C ASN A 842 1.19 7.09 -30.25
N ASN A 843 0.19 7.77 -29.68
CA ASN A 843 -0.92 8.39 -30.41
C ASN A 843 -0.78 9.93 -30.53
N THR A 844 0.30 10.52 -30.04
CA THR A 844 0.57 11.97 -30.13
C THR A 844 1.33 12.25 -31.44
N PRO A 845 0.88 13.19 -32.30
CA PRO A 845 1.65 13.58 -33.49
C PRO A 845 3.02 14.12 -33.10
N THR A 846 4.09 13.52 -33.63
CA THR A 846 5.48 13.80 -33.22
C THR A 846 6.15 14.93 -33.99
N GLU A 847 5.53 15.49 -35.03
CA GLU A 847 6.20 16.44 -35.93
C GLU A 847 6.23 17.90 -35.41
N ASP A 848 5.38 18.26 -34.44
CA ASP A 848 5.26 19.63 -33.89
C ASP A 848 5.20 19.70 -32.34
N PHE A 849 5.45 18.59 -31.61
CA PHE A 849 5.36 18.60 -30.14
C PHE A 849 6.71 18.98 -29.50
N ASP A 850 6.78 20.16 -28.88
CA ASP A 850 7.93 20.56 -28.04
C ASP A 850 8.00 19.64 -26.81
N ASP A 851 8.99 18.74 -26.84
CA ASP A 851 9.23 17.73 -25.81
C ASP A 851 10.43 18.07 -24.92
N ASP A 852 10.89 19.32 -24.91
CA ASP A 852 12.07 19.76 -24.15
C ASP A 852 11.80 19.92 -22.64
N TRP A 853 12.85 20.27 -21.89
CA TRP A 853 12.76 20.70 -20.50
C TRP A 853 12.43 22.19 -20.41
N HIS A 854 11.39 22.52 -19.64
CA HIS A 854 11.01 23.91 -19.36
C HIS A 854 11.03 24.19 -17.87
N GLU A 855 11.28 25.46 -17.52
CA GLU A 855 11.24 25.96 -16.16
C GLU A 855 9.84 25.73 -15.58
N ALA A 856 9.75 25.29 -14.33
CA ALA A 856 8.49 24.94 -13.70
C ALA A 856 8.49 25.24 -12.20
N ILE A 857 7.31 25.55 -11.67
CA ILE A 857 7.05 25.64 -10.23
C ILE A 857 6.28 24.39 -9.82
N VAL A 858 6.83 23.64 -8.87
CA VAL A 858 6.22 22.41 -8.36
C VAL A 858 5.74 22.65 -6.93
N THR A 859 4.44 22.51 -6.71
CA THR A 859 3.83 22.51 -5.38
C THR A 859 3.55 21.08 -4.95
N ILE A 860 4.12 20.66 -3.82
CA ILE A 860 3.88 19.37 -3.18
C ILE A 860 3.21 19.64 -1.83
N ALA A 861 1.89 19.74 -1.86
CA ALA A 861 1.07 20.19 -0.73
C ALA A 861 -0.37 19.69 -0.88
N PRO A 862 -1.23 19.77 0.16
CA PRO A 862 -2.66 19.59 -0.02
C PRO A 862 -3.22 20.60 -1.03
N LEU A 863 -4.22 20.20 -1.82
CA LEU A 863 -4.93 21.17 -2.67
C LEU A 863 -5.56 22.24 -1.76
N ARG A 864 -5.32 23.53 -2.05
CA ARG A 864 -5.88 24.65 -1.26
C ARG A 864 -7.42 24.61 -1.20
N SER A 865 -8.07 24.03 -2.22
CA SER A 865 -9.52 23.80 -2.29
C SER A 865 -9.99 22.43 -1.76
N ALA A 866 -9.13 21.64 -1.10
CA ALA A 866 -9.54 20.36 -0.53
C ALA A 866 -10.45 20.59 0.70
N PRO A 867 -11.54 19.81 0.88
CA PRO A 867 -12.34 19.88 2.09
C PRO A 867 -11.46 19.58 3.33
N PRO A 868 -11.67 20.30 4.44
CA PRO A 868 -10.88 20.10 5.65
C PRO A 868 -11.03 18.66 6.17
N GLY A 869 -9.90 17.99 6.40
CA GLY A 869 -9.84 16.58 6.76
C GLY A 869 -8.73 16.30 7.75
N VAL A 870 -8.91 15.23 8.54
CA VAL A 870 -8.02 14.85 9.66
C VAL A 870 -6.57 14.60 9.22
N VAL A 871 -6.38 14.11 8.00
CA VAL A 871 -5.08 14.02 7.33
C VAL A 871 -5.26 14.55 5.92
N GLN A 872 -4.67 15.69 5.62
CA GLN A 872 -4.58 16.19 4.26
C GLN A 872 -3.43 15.49 3.53
N ARG A 873 -3.71 14.86 2.38
CA ARG A 873 -2.69 14.21 1.55
C ARG A 873 -2.10 15.21 0.56
N ASN A 874 -0.78 15.27 0.49
CA ASN A 874 -0.09 16.06 -0.52
C ASN A 874 -0.45 15.58 -1.93
N LYS A 875 -0.71 16.54 -2.81
CA LYS A 875 -0.77 16.39 -4.27
C LYS A 875 0.44 17.06 -4.86
N VAL A 876 0.82 16.62 -6.07
CA VAL A 876 1.89 17.26 -6.84
C VAL A 876 1.22 18.02 -7.97
N CYS A 877 1.35 19.35 -7.92
CA CYS A 877 0.84 20.29 -8.91
C CYS A 877 2.05 20.96 -9.57
N VAL A 878 2.14 20.89 -10.89
CA VAL A 878 3.23 21.45 -11.68
C VAL A 878 2.69 22.58 -12.55
N HIS A 879 3.25 23.77 -12.41
CA HIS A 879 3.02 24.90 -13.32
C HIS A 879 4.25 25.03 -14.22
N ILE A 880 4.10 24.83 -15.53
CA ILE A 880 5.19 24.99 -16.49
C ILE A 880 5.22 26.44 -16.99
N LEU A 881 6.39 27.07 -16.97
CA LEU A 881 6.64 28.45 -17.40
C LEU A 881 6.94 28.53 -18.91
N HIS A 882 6.20 27.74 -19.69
CA HIS A 882 6.16 27.69 -21.14
C HIS A 882 4.68 27.68 -21.57
N ASP A 883 4.33 28.43 -22.62
CA ASP A 883 2.95 28.59 -23.07
C ASP A 883 2.64 27.63 -24.23
N PHE A 884 2.13 26.44 -23.91
CA PHE A 884 1.72 25.41 -24.89
C PHE A 884 0.31 25.67 -25.49
N GLU A 885 -0.10 26.94 -25.55
CA GLU A 885 -1.43 27.38 -25.97
C GLU A 885 -2.57 26.68 -25.19
N ASP A 886 -3.53 26.05 -25.88
CA ASP A 886 -4.66 25.29 -25.30
C ASP A 886 -4.39 23.77 -25.24
N THR A 887 -3.13 23.33 -25.34
CA THR A 887 -2.75 21.91 -25.34
C THR A 887 -3.03 21.23 -23.99
N LEU A 888 -3.73 20.09 -24.02
CA LEU A 888 -4.13 19.34 -22.82
C LEU A 888 -3.33 18.04 -22.68
N PHE A 889 -2.40 18.00 -21.73
CA PHE A 889 -1.52 16.84 -21.52
C PHE A 889 -2.16 15.63 -20.80
N PHE A 890 -3.48 15.50 -20.79
CA PHE A 890 -4.13 14.43 -20.01
C PHE A 890 -3.68 13.04 -20.46
N GLU A 891 -3.46 12.16 -19.48
CA GLU A 891 -2.92 10.80 -19.64
C GLU A 891 -1.46 10.71 -20.11
N MET A 892 -0.82 11.82 -20.51
CA MET A 892 0.62 11.87 -20.83
C MET A 892 1.47 11.76 -19.55
N ARG A 893 2.72 11.32 -19.68
CA ARG A 893 3.67 11.30 -18.55
C ARG A 893 4.46 12.62 -18.52
N MET A 894 4.76 13.08 -17.31
CA MET A 894 5.59 14.25 -17.06
C MET A 894 6.79 13.83 -16.20
N LYS A 895 8.00 14.15 -16.67
CA LYS A 895 9.25 14.05 -15.92
C LYS A 895 9.47 15.38 -15.19
N VAL A 896 9.92 15.34 -13.94
CA VAL A 896 10.10 16.51 -13.08
C VAL A 896 11.46 16.40 -12.37
N MET A 897 12.20 17.50 -12.35
CA MET A 897 13.48 17.62 -11.67
C MET A 897 13.44 18.84 -10.75
N LEU A 898 13.28 18.62 -9.43
CA LEU A 898 13.32 19.70 -8.45
C LEU A 898 14.76 20.21 -8.34
N MET A 899 14.97 21.51 -8.47
CA MET A 899 16.30 22.15 -8.44
C MET A 899 16.54 22.91 -7.14
N GLY A 900 15.48 23.36 -6.47
CA GLY A 900 15.62 23.94 -5.13
C GLY A 900 14.28 24.26 -4.47
N TYR A 901 14.33 24.37 -3.15
CA TYR A 901 13.18 24.75 -2.32
C TYR A 901 13.00 26.27 -2.32
N LEU A 902 11.79 26.74 -2.62
CA LEU A 902 11.43 28.16 -2.56
C LEU A 902 10.91 28.50 -1.17
N HIS A 903 9.77 27.92 -0.78
CA HIS A 903 9.16 28.13 0.53
C HIS A 903 8.17 27.02 0.91
N ALA A 904 7.61 27.10 2.12
CA ALA A 904 6.58 26.19 2.57
C ALA A 904 5.23 26.56 1.93
N ALA A 905 4.50 25.58 1.39
CA ALA A 905 3.19 25.82 0.82
C ALA A 905 2.18 26.23 1.90
N SER A 906 1.66 27.45 1.81
CA SER A 906 0.63 27.94 2.72
C SER A 906 -0.77 27.47 2.31
N THR A 907 -1.65 27.23 3.28
CA THR A 907 -3.06 26.85 3.05
C THR A 907 -4.04 27.93 3.53
N THR A 908 -3.55 29.09 3.99
CA THR A 908 -4.35 30.14 4.65
C THR A 908 -4.23 31.52 4.02
N LEU A 909 -3.62 31.63 2.83
CA LEU A 909 -3.50 32.87 2.08
C LEU A 909 -4.82 33.28 1.40
N SER A 910 -5.03 34.58 1.19
CA SER A 910 -6.10 35.09 0.34
C SER A 910 -5.78 34.85 -1.15
N SER A 911 -6.78 35.02 -2.03
CA SER A 911 -6.58 34.90 -3.47
C SER A 911 -5.56 35.91 -4.02
N GLU A 912 -5.46 37.09 -3.42
CA GLU A 912 -4.51 38.13 -3.82
C GLU A 912 -3.08 37.75 -3.39
N ASP A 913 -2.91 37.34 -2.12
CA ASP A 913 -1.62 36.86 -1.60
C ASP A 913 -1.09 35.64 -2.38
N ILE A 914 -1.97 34.74 -2.85
CA ILE A 914 -1.61 33.57 -3.66
C ILE A 914 -0.99 34.01 -5.00
N VAL A 915 -1.56 35.03 -5.62
CA VAL A 915 -1.09 35.55 -6.91
C VAL A 915 0.23 36.30 -6.74
N GLU A 916 0.41 37.04 -5.63
CA GLU A 916 1.68 37.71 -5.31
C GLU A 916 2.81 36.72 -4.95
N GLU A 917 2.52 35.74 -4.08
CA GLU A 917 3.44 34.64 -3.70
C GLU A 917 3.92 33.91 -4.96
N HIS A 918 2.98 33.51 -5.82
CA HIS A 918 3.29 32.80 -7.05
C HIS A 918 4.05 33.65 -8.07
N SER A 919 3.76 34.95 -8.18
CA SER A 919 4.49 35.86 -9.07
C SER A 919 5.95 36.02 -8.61
N ARG A 920 6.20 36.03 -7.30
CA ARG A 920 7.55 36.00 -6.72
C ARG A 920 8.26 34.67 -7.03
N ASP A 921 7.57 33.54 -6.91
CA ASP A 921 8.12 32.22 -7.28
C ASP A 921 8.53 32.14 -8.76
N VAL A 922 7.72 32.69 -9.67
CA VAL A 922 8.04 32.74 -11.12
C VAL A 922 9.35 33.51 -11.33
N MET A 923 9.44 34.72 -10.77
CA MET A 923 10.63 35.57 -10.93
C MET A 923 11.88 34.94 -10.30
N THR A 924 11.77 34.34 -9.10
CA THR A 924 12.87 33.63 -8.44
C THR A 924 13.28 32.37 -9.21
N THR A 925 12.33 31.59 -9.72
CA THR A 925 12.59 30.37 -10.52
C THR A 925 13.33 30.74 -11.81
N MET A 926 12.82 31.69 -12.59
CA MET A 926 13.46 32.13 -13.84
C MET A 926 14.85 32.72 -13.61
N ALA A 927 15.02 33.55 -12.57
CA ALA A 927 16.33 34.14 -12.24
C ALA A 927 17.36 33.09 -11.76
N SER A 928 16.90 32.01 -11.11
CA SER A 928 17.79 30.99 -10.53
C SER A 928 18.14 29.88 -11.52
N LEU A 929 17.17 29.44 -12.34
CA LEU A 929 17.35 28.38 -13.36
C LEU A 929 18.01 28.90 -14.65
N GLY A 930 17.94 30.20 -14.93
CA GLY A 930 18.64 30.83 -16.07
C GLY A 930 20.15 30.96 -15.90
N ARG A 931 20.76 30.32 -14.89
CA ARG A 931 22.21 30.25 -14.67
C ARG A 931 22.78 28.97 -15.28
N GLU A 932 24.01 29.05 -15.79
CA GLU A 932 24.68 27.96 -16.53
C GLU A 932 24.69 26.63 -15.76
N ALA A 933 25.13 26.63 -14.50
CA ALA A 933 25.16 25.43 -13.64
C ALA A 933 23.78 24.94 -13.13
N TRP A 934 22.68 25.57 -13.56
CA TRP A 934 21.31 25.26 -13.13
C TRP A 934 20.40 24.76 -14.27
N GLY A 935 20.95 24.59 -15.48
CA GLY A 935 20.25 23.96 -16.61
C GLY A 935 19.94 22.47 -16.39
N PRO A 936 19.01 21.88 -17.18
CA PRO A 936 18.55 20.49 -17.02
C PRO A 936 19.50 19.42 -17.58
N GLU A 937 20.54 19.87 -18.31
CA GLU A 937 21.59 19.04 -18.92
C GLU A 937 22.78 18.78 -17.96
N ASN A 938 22.85 19.49 -16.82
CA ASN A 938 23.91 19.41 -15.81
C ASN A 938 23.46 18.59 -14.58
#